data_AF-A0AA88G886-F1
#
_entry.id   AF-A0AA88G886-F1
#
_cell.length_a   1.000
_cell.length_b   1.000
_cell.length_c   1.000
_cell.angle_alpha   90.00
_cell.angle_beta   90.00
_cell.angle_gamma   90.00
#
_symmetry.space_group_name_H-M   'P 1'
#
loop_
_entity.id
_entity.type
_entity.pdbx_description
1 polymer ?
#
loop_
_entity_poly.entity_id
_entity_poly.type
_entity_poly.pdbx_seq_one_letter_code
_entity_poly.pdbx_strand_id
1 'polypeptide(L)'
;MIFLNIISSPNSFFLVEAGIKLFPPSFSHAPSFLFRESILYDVSSNVGFNEIEGRIEALGDFANQQHTDLVVSSKNRKQIIIYTWDTYQWKFINYTSFDYETSSKFLAHTNVEIVNIVASDFNFDGALDLLVTLIDKDNFDNNNPSYIHSILVGNFKTLREEKMLDEKTTDQLLIFDLNGDLLPDLFGTDFTTKKRTYWLNNNTNYEAGQLSFIRHLQDSNSGFTTIDSVTKTPPASTNLNPLAFPISTASIDLDGDCGSDLFVMSCSKQDTHGFCEEPIFEFWVNYKGILQLNSTLNAPKGAGRPVFIDVDHDGDLDMLYPVCYPIDSCSEVNEIHILYNNQLALCKSIVESNCRSSSNLCLKSNFDFNQKAVLSFPKDDNANKKRILHHYIKSDKYKSSPPSLRAGDFNLDGYPDLVVSIVESVEHEENGIEESYQMVGVELWQNVECKKETIDDALSLQKKSKWFSESSHFSRKAANDDESSISTTFKCDSNATPRTFQVVTKGVDALKTTFVKLPYNSDMNDMPFYDAFFLDIDETGILDIITLYNDPKSGNQTLRAFFNCFYNDAYFLKVISTNGVAPDGTQYYYGVNAPSMTVKFVSTKLNGEYQLNMNSLLSQTSYLSLQTPYHLFGIGRTNGYIEEFFIGRVMTNSSTTTNYYEASAIMPNSQLVTITTPPEDTDSWQVQLFVNPSAAALWVIIAEVVSLILLFIPIAILFVREYRHDKKEKEETSREISSVFI
;
A
#
# COMPACT_ATOMS: atom_id res chain seq x y z
N MET A 1 -0.94 -25.21 -6.55
CA MET A 1 -0.64 -24.02 -7.38
C MET A 1 -0.29 -24.48 -8.78
N ILE A 2 -0.76 -23.80 -9.82
CA ILE A 2 -0.32 -24.01 -11.22
C ILE A 2 0.65 -22.87 -11.52
N PHE A 3 1.88 -23.18 -11.93
CA PHE A 3 2.83 -22.18 -12.41
C PHE A 3 2.59 -21.93 -13.90
N LEU A 4 2.46 -20.67 -14.29
CA LEU A 4 2.42 -20.24 -15.69
C LEU A 4 3.51 -19.18 -15.89
N ASN A 5 4.57 -19.52 -16.61
CA ASN A 5 5.52 -18.53 -17.12
C ASN A 5 4.92 -17.89 -18.38
N ILE A 6 4.63 -16.60 -18.32
CA ILE A 6 4.23 -15.82 -19.49
C ILE A 6 5.51 -15.27 -20.11
N ILE A 7 5.93 -15.84 -21.25
CA ILE A 7 7.05 -15.33 -22.04
C ILE A 7 6.48 -14.68 -23.29
N SER A 8 6.62 -13.37 -23.44
CA SER A 8 6.28 -12.67 -24.67
C SER A 8 7.40 -12.86 -25.69
N SER A 9 7.13 -13.63 -26.75
CA SER A 9 7.98 -13.68 -27.95
C SER A 9 7.09 -13.42 -29.17
N PRO A 10 7.46 -12.51 -30.10
CA PRO A 10 6.58 -12.10 -31.21
C PRO A 10 6.24 -13.20 -32.22
N ASN A 11 6.87 -14.39 -32.14
CA ASN A 11 6.79 -15.41 -33.20
C ASN A 11 6.62 -16.86 -32.71
N SER A 12 6.15 -17.09 -31.48
CA SER A 12 5.99 -18.47 -30.97
C SER A 12 4.62 -18.69 -30.33
N PHE A 13 3.91 -19.71 -30.80
CA PHE A 13 2.76 -20.30 -30.12
C PHE A 13 3.08 -20.51 -28.63
N PHE A 14 2.14 -20.12 -27.77
CA PHE A 14 2.17 -20.32 -26.32
C PHE A 14 2.61 -21.76 -25.97
N LEU A 15 3.87 -21.92 -25.56
CA LEU A 15 4.35 -23.14 -24.91
C LEU A 15 4.21 -22.93 -23.41
N VAL A 16 3.07 -23.37 -22.88
CA VAL A 16 2.84 -23.45 -21.44
C VAL A 16 3.66 -24.62 -20.89
N GLU A 17 4.83 -24.36 -20.31
CA GLU A 17 5.50 -25.33 -19.43
C GLU A 17 4.77 -25.37 -18.08
N ALA A 18 3.66 -26.11 -18.03
CA ALA A 18 2.95 -26.38 -16.78
C ALA A 18 3.69 -27.46 -15.98
N GLY A 19 4.51 -27.04 -15.02
CA GLY A 19 4.97 -27.91 -13.94
C GLY A 19 3.86 -28.07 -12.89
N ILE A 20 3.22 -29.25 -12.81
CA ILE A 20 2.26 -29.54 -11.74
C ILE A 20 3.05 -29.97 -10.49
N LYS A 21 3.46 -29.01 -9.66
CA LYS A 21 3.71 -29.27 -8.24
C LYS A 21 2.41 -29.01 -7.48
N LEU A 22 1.67 -30.10 -7.23
CA LEU A 22 0.60 -30.12 -6.24
C LEU A 22 1.25 -29.92 -4.86
N PHE A 23 1.41 -28.66 -4.47
CA PHE A 23 1.51 -28.31 -3.05
C PHE A 23 0.30 -28.91 -2.32
N PRO A 24 0.45 -29.27 -1.03
CA PRO A 24 -0.74 -29.54 -0.24
C PRO A 24 -1.69 -28.35 -0.46
N PRO A 25 -2.98 -28.59 -0.73
CA PRO A 25 -3.94 -27.50 -0.80
C PRO A 25 -3.70 -26.57 0.38
N SER A 26 -3.81 -25.27 0.16
CA SER A 26 -4.15 -24.34 1.21
C SER A 26 -5.56 -24.72 1.69
N PHE A 27 -5.69 -25.88 2.34
CA PHE A 27 -6.67 -26.07 3.36
C PHE A 27 -6.24 -25.11 4.45
N SER A 28 -6.66 -23.85 4.28
CA SER A 28 -7.06 -23.03 5.37
C SER A 28 -7.84 -23.96 6.31
N HIS A 29 -7.20 -24.38 7.40
CA HIS A 29 -7.88 -24.91 8.57
C HIS A 29 -8.56 -23.76 9.32
N ALA A 30 -8.83 -22.63 8.63
CA ALA A 30 -9.67 -21.58 9.15
C ALA A 30 -10.85 -22.25 9.83
N PRO A 31 -11.12 -21.88 11.09
CA PRO A 31 -12.43 -22.16 11.65
C PRO A 31 -13.45 -21.76 10.58
N SER A 32 -14.49 -22.58 10.39
CA SER A 32 -15.53 -22.33 9.38
C SER A 32 -16.29 -21.05 9.72
N PHE A 33 -15.65 -19.91 9.50
CA PHE A 33 -16.26 -18.62 9.53
C PHE A 33 -16.94 -18.45 8.18
N LEU A 34 -18.05 -19.17 8.01
CA LEU A 34 -19.05 -18.81 7.02
C LEU A 34 -19.69 -17.52 7.52
N PHE A 35 -18.95 -16.41 7.39
CA PHE A 35 -19.42 -15.08 7.70
C PHE A 35 -20.63 -14.79 6.80
N ARG A 36 -21.82 -14.75 7.40
CA ARG A 36 -23.09 -14.56 6.68
C ARG A 36 -23.46 -13.09 6.52
N GLU A 37 -22.77 -12.21 7.22
CA GLU A 37 -23.08 -10.79 7.32
C GLU A 37 -21.89 -9.96 6.85
N SER A 38 -22.16 -8.89 6.10
CA SER A 38 -21.15 -7.97 5.59
C SER A 38 -20.71 -7.00 6.69
N ILE A 39 -19.81 -7.47 7.53
CA ILE A 39 -19.27 -6.73 8.70
C ILE A 39 -17.76 -6.98 8.88
N LEU A 40 -17.13 -6.18 9.72
CA LEU A 40 -15.79 -6.40 10.25
C LEU A 40 -15.87 -7.30 11.50
N TYR A 41 -15.03 -8.33 11.56
CA TYR A 41 -14.93 -9.23 12.70
C TYR A 41 -13.63 -9.01 13.47
N ASP A 42 -13.70 -8.72 14.77
CA ASP A 42 -12.51 -8.71 15.63
C ASP A 42 -11.98 -10.14 15.78
N VAL A 43 -10.80 -10.38 15.24
CA VAL A 43 -10.11 -11.68 15.26
C VAL A 43 -8.79 -11.60 16.02
N SER A 44 -8.57 -10.56 16.81
CA SER A 44 -7.31 -10.29 17.52
C SER A 44 -6.83 -11.49 18.35
N SER A 45 -7.75 -12.19 19.01
CA SER A 45 -7.43 -13.42 19.76
C SER A 45 -7.07 -14.60 18.87
N ASN A 46 -7.67 -14.69 17.67
CA ASN A 46 -7.49 -15.79 16.75
C ASN A 46 -6.11 -15.71 16.08
N VAL A 47 -5.72 -14.51 15.65
CA VAL A 47 -4.43 -14.28 14.97
C VAL A 47 -3.24 -14.15 15.92
N GLY A 48 -3.45 -14.32 17.23
CA GLY A 48 -2.40 -14.29 18.25
C GLY A 48 -1.96 -12.89 18.71
N PHE A 49 -2.66 -11.82 18.32
CA PHE A 49 -2.26 -10.45 18.65
C PHE A 49 -2.33 -10.14 20.15
N ASN A 50 -3.17 -10.84 20.90
CA ASN A 50 -3.21 -10.74 22.36
C ASN A 50 -1.93 -11.25 23.04
N GLU A 51 -1.10 -12.04 22.33
CA GLU A 51 0.16 -12.61 22.83
C GLU A 51 1.39 -11.77 22.40
N ILE A 52 1.19 -10.78 21.50
CA ILE A 52 2.27 -9.94 20.99
C ILE A 52 2.44 -8.72 21.90
N GLU A 53 3.56 -8.66 22.61
CA GLU A 53 3.95 -7.51 23.43
C GLU A 53 4.91 -6.61 22.65
N GLY A 54 4.40 -5.52 22.07
CA GLY A 54 5.23 -4.61 21.29
C GLY A 54 4.48 -3.75 20.30
N ARG A 55 5.24 -3.13 19.40
CA ARG A 55 4.72 -2.36 18.27
C ARG A 55 5.25 -2.95 16.96
N ILE A 56 4.35 -3.22 16.03
CA ILE A 56 4.69 -3.60 14.65
C ILE A 56 5.41 -2.41 14.01
N GLU A 57 6.61 -2.63 13.49
CA GLU A 57 7.43 -1.59 12.86
C GLU A 57 7.54 -1.76 11.34
N ALA A 58 7.57 -3.00 10.86
CA ALA A 58 7.70 -3.32 9.44
C ALA A 58 7.02 -4.66 9.09
N LEU A 59 6.86 -4.88 7.79
CA LEU A 59 6.22 -6.06 7.19
C LEU A 59 7.13 -6.61 6.09
N GLY A 60 7.13 -7.93 5.91
CA GLY A 60 7.87 -8.61 4.84
C GLY A 60 7.88 -10.11 5.02
N ASP A 61 8.32 -10.87 4.02
CA ASP A 61 8.43 -12.33 4.12
C ASP A 61 9.84 -12.71 4.61
N PHE A 62 10.01 -12.83 5.93
CA PHE A 62 11.31 -13.14 6.52
C PHE A 62 11.64 -14.63 6.37
N ALA A 63 10.64 -15.51 6.47
CA ALA A 63 10.86 -16.96 6.47
C ALA A 63 10.87 -17.61 5.06
N ASN A 64 10.71 -16.81 3.99
CA ASN A 64 10.57 -17.27 2.60
C ASN A 64 9.46 -18.32 2.46
N GLN A 65 8.28 -17.96 2.98
CA GLN A 65 7.09 -18.80 3.01
C GLN A 65 5.90 -18.19 2.27
N GLN A 66 6.13 -17.11 1.51
CA GLN A 66 5.14 -16.39 0.69
C GLN A 66 4.03 -15.69 1.49
N HIS A 67 4.11 -15.70 2.81
CA HIS A 67 3.17 -15.00 3.68
C HIS A 67 3.86 -13.79 4.27
N THR A 68 3.08 -12.76 4.58
CA THR A 68 3.62 -11.56 5.21
C THR A 68 3.89 -11.83 6.69
N ASP A 69 5.15 -11.73 7.09
CA ASP A 69 5.59 -11.81 8.48
C ASP A 69 5.66 -10.41 9.10
N LEU A 70 5.61 -10.36 10.44
CA LEU A 70 5.63 -9.10 11.20
C LEU A 70 7.00 -8.88 11.84
N VAL A 71 7.52 -7.67 11.69
CA VAL A 71 8.69 -7.20 12.43
C VAL A 71 8.20 -6.34 13.60
N VAL A 72 8.34 -6.86 14.81
CA VAL A 72 7.83 -6.22 16.03
C VAL A 72 8.99 -5.75 16.89
N SER A 73 8.90 -4.52 17.39
CA SER A 73 9.76 -4.04 18.46
C SER A 73 9.13 -4.32 19.82
N SER A 74 9.92 -4.77 20.78
CA SER A 74 9.45 -5.06 22.14
C SER A 74 8.88 -3.81 22.82
N LYS A 75 8.07 -4.01 23.87
CA LYS A 75 7.49 -2.92 24.69
C LYS A 75 8.53 -1.92 25.21
N ASN A 76 9.73 -2.39 25.58
CA ASN A 76 10.82 -1.53 26.04
C ASN A 76 11.64 -0.91 24.89
N ARG A 77 11.31 -1.22 23.63
CA ARG A 77 11.93 -0.70 22.41
C ARG A 77 13.43 -1.02 22.29
N LYS A 78 13.86 -2.18 22.79
CA LYS A 78 15.28 -2.62 22.76
C LYS A 78 15.53 -3.92 22.02
N GLN A 79 14.47 -4.70 21.79
CA GLN A 79 14.53 -5.98 21.10
C GLN A 79 13.64 -5.93 19.85
N ILE A 80 14.09 -6.58 18.80
CA ILE A 80 13.34 -6.86 17.57
C ILE A 80 12.93 -8.32 17.61
N ILE A 81 11.67 -8.61 17.31
CA ILE A 81 11.07 -9.94 17.31
C ILE A 81 10.38 -10.12 15.97
N ILE A 82 10.73 -11.18 15.27
CA ILE A 82 10.08 -11.59 14.03
C ILE A 82 8.97 -12.58 14.39
N TYR A 83 7.76 -12.28 13.94
CA TYR A 83 6.62 -13.19 14.02
C TYR A 83 6.24 -13.67 12.64
N THR A 84 6.18 -14.98 12.43
CA THR A 84 5.80 -15.57 11.15
C THR A 84 4.36 -16.04 11.18
N TRP A 85 3.67 -16.00 10.04
CA TRP A 85 2.31 -16.53 9.92
C TRP A 85 2.31 -18.07 9.91
N ASP A 86 1.61 -18.70 10.85
CA ASP A 86 1.39 -20.15 10.87
C ASP A 86 0.02 -20.48 10.27
N THR A 87 0.03 -21.06 9.06
CA THR A 87 -1.18 -21.42 8.29
C THR A 87 -2.00 -22.56 8.91
N TYR A 88 -1.44 -23.35 9.83
CA TYR A 88 -2.16 -24.41 10.53
C TYR A 88 -2.82 -23.89 11.80
N GLN A 89 -2.11 -23.04 12.55
CA GLN A 89 -2.60 -22.46 13.80
C GLN A 89 -3.41 -21.17 13.59
N TRP A 90 -3.35 -20.57 12.39
CA TRP A 90 -4.02 -19.31 12.06
C TRP A 90 -3.62 -18.13 12.94
N LYS A 91 -2.33 -18.08 13.28
CA LYS A 91 -1.78 -17.05 14.15
C LYS A 91 -0.34 -16.71 13.82
N PHE A 92 0.06 -15.52 14.23
CA PHE A 92 1.46 -15.11 14.24
C PHE A 92 2.21 -15.79 15.39
N ILE A 93 3.30 -16.48 15.07
CA ILE A 93 4.14 -17.18 16.04
C ILE A 93 5.52 -16.54 16.12
N ASN A 94 6.07 -16.43 17.33
CA ASN A 94 7.44 -15.93 17.51
C ASN A 94 8.43 -16.88 16.81
N TYR A 95 9.21 -16.32 15.88
CA TYR A 95 10.13 -17.06 15.04
C TYR A 95 11.59 -16.84 15.44
N THR A 96 12.02 -15.58 15.54
CA THR A 96 13.39 -15.22 15.91
C THR A 96 13.43 -13.82 16.54
N SER A 97 14.52 -13.48 17.22
CA SER A 97 14.67 -12.16 17.81
C SER A 97 16.13 -11.69 17.84
N PHE A 98 16.31 -10.37 17.88
CA PHE A 98 17.58 -9.70 18.05
C PHE A 98 17.46 -8.67 19.17
N ASP A 99 18.32 -8.76 20.18
CA ASP A 99 18.31 -7.86 21.33
C ASP A 99 19.58 -7.00 21.34
N TYR A 100 19.41 -5.67 21.31
CA TYR A 100 20.54 -4.74 21.29
C TYR A 100 21.37 -4.75 22.59
N GLU A 101 20.78 -5.08 23.75
CA GLU A 101 21.52 -5.10 25.02
C GLU A 101 22.46 -6.30 25.11
N THR A 102 22.07 -7.43 24.53
CA THR A 102 22.78 -8.71 24.71
C THR A 102 23.52 -9.17 23.46
N SER A 103 23.08 -8.78 22.26
CA SER A 103 23.55 -9.33 20.98
C SER A 103 24.27 -8.32 20.09
N SER A 104 24.13 -7.01 20.34
CA SER A 104 24.79 -5.99 19.53
C SER A 104 26.31 -6.04 19.67
N LYS A 105 27.01 -5.96 18.54
CA LYS A 105 28.49 -5.88 18.51
C LYS A 105 28.96 -4.45 18.72
N PHE A 106 28.17 -3.47 18.28
CA PHE A 106 28.57 -2.07 18.25
C PHE A 106 27.97 -1.24 19.40
N LEU A 107 26.81 -1.64 19.92
CA LEU A 107 26.00 -0.83 20.84
C LEU A 107 25.71 -1.51 22.20
N ALA A 108 26.40 -2.62 22.52
CA ALA A 108 26.17 -3.42 23.75
C ALA A 108 26.19 -2.66 25.09
N HIS A 109 26.78 -1.47 25.13
CA HIS A 109 26.87 -0.63 26.33
C HIS A 109 26.18 0.73 26.19
N THR A 110 25.38 0.91 25.14
CA THR A 110 24.63 2.13 24.87
C THR A 110 23.17 1.90 25.22
N ASN A 111 22.54 2.81 25.96
CA ASN A 111 21.11 2.74 26.27
C ASN A 111 20.28 3.16 25.07
N VAL A 112 20.17 2.26 24.09
CA VAL A 112 19.50 2.55 22.83
C VAL A 112 17.98 2.38 22.91
N GLU A 113 17.26 3.11 22.06
CA GLU A 113 15.83 2.93 21.82
C GLU A 113 15.57 2.84 20.31
N ILE A 114 14.85 1.79 19.90
CA ILE A 114 14.39 1.60 18.52
C ILE A 114 13.32 2.65 18.22
N VAL A 115 13.51 3.42 17.14
CA VAL A 115 12.58 4.45 16.69
C VAL A 115 11.76 3.99 15.49
N ASN A 116 12.41 3.40 14.49
CA ASN A 116 11.78 2.91 13.26
C ASN A 116 12.57 1.71 12.71
N ILE A 117 11.89 0.80 12.03
CA ILE A 117 12.51 -0.32 11.33
C ILE A 117 11.97 -0.33 9.91
N VAL A 118 12.83 -0.55 8.93
CA VAL A 118 12.43 -0.72 7.53
C VAL A 118 13.04 -2.01 7.01
N ALA A 119 12.24 -2.82 6.30
CA ALA A 119 12.65 -4.11 5.79
C ALA A 119 12.93 -4.05 4.28
N SER A 120 14.09 -4.55 3.85
CA SER A 120 14.56 -4.59 2.45
C SER A 120 15.78 -5.52 2.38
N ASP A 121 16.24 -5.94 1.21
CA ASP A 121 17.51 -6.69 1.06
C ASP A 121 18.67 -5.71 0.79
N PHE A 122 19.48 -5.39 1.78
CA PHE A 122 20.55 -4.40 1.63
C PHE A 122 21.85 -5.01 1.12
N ASN A 123 22.09 -6.28 1.39
CA ASN A 123 23.33 -6.97 1.03
C ASN A 123 23.22 -7.79 -0.27
N PHE A 124 22.04 -7.77 -0.90
CA PHE A 124 21.71 -8.44 -2.15
C PHE A 124 21.86 -9.97 -2.07
N ASP A 125 21.52 -10.59 -0.94
CA ASP A 125 21.60 -12.04 -0.73
C ASP A 125 20.26 -12.78 -0.89
N GLY A 126 19.18 -12.05 -1.18
CA GLY A 126 17.84 -12.60 -1.37
C GLY A 126 17.06 -12.78 -0.07
N ALA A 127 17.63 -12.47 1.09
CA ALA A 127 16.94 -12.51 2.37
C ALA A 127 16.46 -11.12 2.82
N LEU A 128 15.42 -11.09 3.64
CA LEU A 128 14.92 -9.86 4.22
C LEU A 128 15.89 -9.35 5.31
N ASP A 129 16.49 -8.19 5.07
CA ASP A 129 17.30 -7.44 6.03
C ASP A 129 16.49 -6.30 6.67
N LEU A 130 17.03 -5.69 7.72
CA LEU A 130 16.40 -4.61 8.47
C LEU A 130 17.34 -3.41 8.63
N LEU A 131 16.88 -2.22 8.24
CA LEU A 131 17.45 -0.94 8.63
C LEU A 131 16.75 -0.46 9.90
N VAL A 132 17.49 -0.45 11.00
CA VAL A 132 16.99 -0.06 12.31
C VAL A 132 17.49 1.35 12.64
N THR A 133 16.56 2.27 12.81
CA THR A 133 16.83 3.63 13.30
C THR A 133 16.71 3.66 14.81
N LEU A 134 17.77 4.13 15.48
CA LEU A 134 17.97 4.09 16.92
C LEU A 134 18.29 5.49 17.45
N ILE A 135 18.02 5.72 18.73
CA ILE A 135 18.57 6.84 19.49
C ILE A 135 19.37 6.34 20.68
N ASP A 136 20.36 7.11 21.11
CA ASP A 136 21.03 6.93 22.40
C ASP A 136 20.30 7.75 23.46
N LYS A 137 19.49 7.11 24.31
CA LYS A 137 18.63 7.80 25.27
C LYS A 137 19.39 8.66 26.26
N ASP A 138 20.61 8.27 26.61
CA ASP A 138 21.38 8.98 27.64
C ASP A 138 21.97 10.29 27.09
N ASN A 139 22.16 10.37 25.77
CA ASN A 139 22.77 11.50 25.07
C ASN A 139 21.84 12.20 24.07
N PHE A 140 20.55 11.87 24.03
CA PHE A 140 19.61 12.45 23.07
C PHE A 140 19.27 13.91 23.40
N ASP A 141 19.51 14.82 22.46
CA ASP A 141 19.13 16.23 22.56
C ASP A 141 17.90 16.52 21.70
N ASN A 142 16.75 16.82 22.32
CA ASN A 142 15.52 17.17 21.62
C ASN A 142 15.64 18.41 20.72
N ASN A 143 16.56 19.34 21.02
CA ASN A 143 16.76 20.54 20.21
C ASN A 143 17.68 20.28 19.01
N ASN A 144 18.48 19.22 19.07
CA ASN A 144 19.39 18.81 18.01
C ASN A 144 19.39 17.28 17.89
N PRO A 145 18.28 16.70 17.42
CA PRO A 145 18.07 15.25 17.44
C PRO A 145 19.12 14.56 16.58
N SER A 146 19.62 13.42 17.07
CA SER A 146 20.64 12.62 16.42
C SER A 146 20.23 11.15 16.42
N TYR A 147 20.03 10.60 15.23
CA TYR A 147 19.65 9.21 15.02
C TYR A 147 20.83 8.39 14.51
N ILE A 148 20.90 7.15 14.96
CA ILE A 148 21.89 6.14 14.63
C ILE A 148 21.22 5.08 13.77
N HIS A 149 21.91 4.55 12.76
CA HIS A 149 21.35 3.53 11.88
C HIS A 149 22.19 2.25 11.92
N SER A 150 21.55 1.13 12.25
CA SER A 150 22.14 -0.20 12.28
C SER A 150 21.45 -1.07 11.23
N ILE A 151 22.23 -1.82 10.44
CA ILE A 151 21.73 -2.76 9.44
C ILE A 151 21.91 -4.18 9.99
N LEU A 152 20.78 -4.85 10.19
CA LEU A 152 20.72 -6.25 10.57
C LEU A 152 20.44 -7.06 9.31
N VAL A 153 21.29 -8.03 9.00
CA VAL A 153 21.10 -8.90 7.84
C VAL A 153 20.42 -10.20 8.24
N GLY A 154 19.48 -10.65 7.41
CA GLY A 154 18.72 -11.88 7.55
C GLY A 154 19.42 -13.08 6.93
N ASN A 155 18.87 -14.26 7.17
CA ASN A 155 19.21 -15.50 6.44
C ASN A 155 18.04 -16.49 6.45
N PHE A 156 16.82 -15.95 6.46
CA PHE A 156 15.55 -16.64 6.64
C PHE A 156 15.30 -17.29 8.00
N LYS A 157 16.26 -17.26 8.93
CA LYS A 157 16.16 -17.92 10.25
C LYS A 157 16.55 -17.03 11.41
N THR A 158 17.56 -16.21 11.22
CA THR A 158 18.20 -15.41 12.26
C THR A 158 18.57 -14.05 11.72
N LEU A 159 18.58 -13.06 12.61
CA LEU A 159 19.09 -11.72 12.34
C LEU A 159 20.50 -11.60 12.92
N ARG A 160 21.41 -10.97 12.18
CA ARG A 160 22.75 -10.62 12.68
C ARG A 160 23.07 -9.17 12.37
N GLU A 161 23.65 -8.47 13.34
CA GLU A 161 24.16 -7.12 13.11
C GLU A 161 25.42 -7.16 12.24
N GLU A 162 25.37 -6.45 11.12
CA GLU A 162 26.44 -6.43 10.11
C GLU A 162 27.16 -5.09 10.03
N LYS A 163 26.41 -3.99 9.88
CA LYS A 163 27.00 -2.67 9.66
C LYS A 163 26.23 -1.59 10.40
N MET A 164 26.95 -0.57 10.85
CA MET A 164 26.36 0.72 11.20
C MET A 164 26.64 1.72 10.08
N LEU A 165 25.68 2.60 9.81
CA LEU A 165 25.96 3.75 8.95
C LEU A 165 27.01 4.63 9.64
N ASP A 166 28.02 5.06 8.89
CA ASP A 166 29.15 5.82 9.42
C ASP A 166 28.69 7.21 9.92
N GLU A 167 27.67 7.78 9.27
CA GLU A 167 27.07 9.05 9.67
C GLU A 167 25.75 8.89 10.42
N LYS A 168 25.56 9.78 11.39
CA LYS A 168 24.26 10.01 12.05
C LYS A 168 23.40 10.95 11.21
N THR A 169 22.11 10.93 11.45
CA THR A 169 21.13 11.79 10.77
C THR A 169 20.36 12.65 11.76
N THR A 170 19.68 13.67 11.25
CA THR A 170 18.80 14.52 12.08
C THR A 170 17.37 13.99 12.20
N ASP A 171 17.01 13.00 11.39
CA ASP A 171 15.68 12.38 11.36
C ASP A 171 15.76 10.97 10.73
N GLN A 172 14.62 10.27 10.62
CA GLN A 172 14.50 8.97 9.96
C GLN A 172 14.86 9.04 8.46
N LEU A 173 15.12 7.89 7.85
CA LEU A 173 15.56 7.75 6.46
C LEU A 173 14.44 7.27 5.54
N LEU A 174 14.48 7.74 4.29
CA LEU A 174 13.80 7.12 3.15
C LEU A 174 14.69 6.03 2.55
N ILE A 175 14.10 4.89 2.21
CA ILE A 175 14.72 3.89 1.34
C ILE A 175 14.10 3.99 -0.03
N PHE A 176 14.93 3.97 -1.06
CA PHE A 176 14.53 4.07 -2.46
C PHE A 176 15.63 3.53 -3.37
N ASP A 177 15.36 3.37 -4.66
CA ASP A 177 16.39 3.05 -5.67
C ASP A 177 16.59 4.30 -6.56
N LEU A 178 17.66 5.07 -6.31
CA LEU A 178 17.88 6.33 -7.02
C LEU A 178 18.43 6.08 -8.42
N ASN A 179 19.33 5.11 -8.56
CA ASN A 179 20.16 4.90 -9.75
C ASN A 179 19.65 3.73 -10.63
N GLY A 180 18.58 3.05 -10.21
CA GLY A 180 17.94 1.97 -10.95
C GLY A 180 18.72 0.66 -10.94
N ASP A 181 19.58 0.43 -9.95
CA ASP A 181 20.44 -0.76 -9.83
C ASP A 181 19.83 -1.86 -8.93
N LEU A 182 18.62 -1.69 -8.42
CA LEU A 182 17.91 -2.59 -7.50
C LEU A 182 18.51 -2.73 -6.11
N LEU A 183 19.59 -2.00 -5.79
CA LEU A 183 20.13 -1.94 -4.45
C LEU A 183 19.41 -0.83 -3.67
N PRO A 184 18.99 -1.08 -2.42
CA PRO A 184 18.32 -0.04 -1.64
C PRO A 184 19.29 1.08 -1.25
N ASP A 185 19.05 2.28 -1.79
CA ASP A 185 19.71 3.53 -1.42
C ASP A 185 18.97 4.22 -0.26
N LEU A 186 19.65 5.15 0.41
CA LEU A 186 19.09 5.90 1.54
C LEU A 186 19.04 7.40 1.25
N PHE A 187 18.00 8.08 1.73
CA PHE A 187 17.89 9.54 1.65
C PHE A 187 17.44 10.17 2.99
N GLY A 188 18.07 11.29 3.36
CA GLY A 188 17.75 12.04 4.57
C GLY A 188 18.61 13.27 4.79
N THR A 189 18.76 13.69 6.05
CA THR A 189 19.62 14.83 6.41
C THR A 189 20.76 14.37 7.31
N ASP A 190 21.98 14.67 6.88
CA ASP A 190 23.20 14.35 7.61
C ASP A 190 23.34 15.22 8.87
N PHE A 191 23.62 14.59 10.00
CA PHE A 191 23.66 15.28 11.30
C PHE A 191 24.79 16.30 11.41
N THR A 192 25.94 16.03 10.80
CA THR A 192 27.15 16.86 10.96
C THR A 192 27.11 18.10 10.07
N THR A 193 26.73 17.90 8.81
CA THR A 193 26.71 18.95 7.78
C THR A 193 25.37 19.68 7.71
N LYS A 194 24.30 19.09 8.28
CA LYS A 194 22.92 19.59 8.19
C LYS A 194 22.41 19.73 6.76
N LYS A 195 22.99 18.98 5.82
CA LYS A 195 22.63 18.98 4.40
C LYS A 195 21.86 17.73 4.03
N ARG A 196 20.98 17.86 3.04
CA ARG A 196 20.35 16.70 2.41
C ARG A 196 21.43 15.82 1.81
N THR A 197 21.27 14.52 1.99
CA THR A 197 22.27 13.54 1.66
C THR A 197 21.57 12.28 1.18
N TYR A 198 22.10 11.70 0.11
CA TYR A 198 21.79 10.32 -0.24
C TYR A 198 23.03 9.44 -0.02
N TRP A 199 22.80 8.20 0.35
CA TRP A 199 23.82 7.18 0.52
C TRP A 199 23.54 6.07 -0.49
N LEU A 200 24.40 5.99 -1.51
CA LEU A 200 24.27 4.99 -2.57
C LEU A 200 24.82 3.66 -2.11
N ASN A 201 24.06 2.59 -2.27
CA ASN A 201 24.57 1.25 -2.03
C ASN A 201 25.54 0.85 -3.16
N ASN A 202 26.80 0.60 -2.81
CA ASN A 202 27.88 0.42 -3.79
C ASN A 202 28.24 -1.05 -4.01
N ASN A 203 27.26 -1.95 -3.95
CA ASN A 203 27.46 -3.35 -4.34
C ASN A 203 27.35 -3.53 -5.87
N THR A 204 28.14 -2.78 -6.63
CA THR A 204 28.02 -2.68 -8.09
C THR A 204 28.31 -3.97 -8.85
N ASN A 205 28.95 -4.96 -8.20
CA ASN A 205 29.20 -6.28 -8.75
C ASN A 205 28.08 -7.29 -8.41
N TYR A 206 27.05 -6.87 -7.65
CA TYR A 206 25.99 -7.75 -7.14
C TYR A 206 26.55 -8.95 -6.36
N GLU A 207 27.61 -8.71 -5.59
CA GLU A 207 28.25 -9.74 -4.77
C GLU A 207 27.47 -9.90 -3.45
N ALA A 208 26.80 -11.05 -3.28
CA ALA A 208 26.00 -11.32 -2.10
C ALA A 208 26.81 -11.16 -0.79
N GLY A 209 26.22 -10.47 0.19
CA GLY A 209 26.82 -10.25 1.51
C GLY A 209 27.79 -9.06 1.58
N GLN A 210 27.99 -8.31 0.49
CA GLN A 210 28.78 -7.08 0.49
C GLN A 210 27.89 -5.86 0.74
N LEU A 211 28.17 -5.11 1.81
CA LEU A 211 27.39 -3.93 2.19
C LEU A 211 28.28 -2.69 2.35
N SER A 212 28.11 -1.72 1.46
CA SER A 212 28.87 -0.46 1.48
C SER A 212 28.02 0.69 0.96
N PHE A 213 28.10 1.84 1.63
CA PHE A 213 27.38 3.05 1.24
C PHE A 213 28.35 4.17 0.86
N ILE A 214 28.11 4.81 -0.27
CA ILE A 214 28.83 6.03 -0.69
C ILE A 214 27.94 7.22 -0.40
N ARG A 215 28.44 8.12 0.46
CA ARG A 215 27.73 9.33 0.87
C ARG A 215 27.88 10.45 -0.15
N HIS A 216 26.76 11.04 -0.56
CA HIS A 216 26.71 12.19 -1.45
C HIS A 216 25.87 13.32 -0.87
N LEU A 217 26.49 14.48 -0.68
CA LEU A 217 25.84 15.68 -0.16
C LEU A 217 25.10 16.44 -1.26
N GLN A 218 24.10 17.24 -0.88
CA GLN A 218 23.35 18.07 -1.83
C GLN A 218 24.19 19.02 -2.69
N ASP A 219 25.36 19.45 -2.21
CA ASP A 219 26.25 20.34 -2.95
C ASP A 219 27.32 19.59 -3.78
N SER A 220 27.31 18.25 -3.75
CA SER A 220 28.12 17.47 -4.67
C SER A 220 27.55 17.63 -6.07
N ASN A 221 28.41 17.85 -7.08
CA ASN A 221 28.03 18.05 -8.49
C ASN A 221 27.31 16.82 -9.13
N SER A 222 26.89 15.83 -8.34
CA SER A 222 26.59 14.47 -8.78
C SER A 222 25.20 13.93 -8.42
N GLY A 223 24.27 14.73 -7.88
CA GLY A 223 22.92 14.16 -7.62
C GLY A 223 21.75 15.09 -7.36
N PHE A 224 21.98 16.32 -6.89
CA PHE A 224 20.93 17.34 -6.89
C PHE A 224 21.28 18.42 -7.88
N THR A 225 20.31 18.73 -8.74
CA THR A 225 20.42 19.84 -9.66
C THR A 225 19.17 20.69 -9.52
N THR A 226 19.36 21.94 -9.11
CA THR A 226 18.29 22.94 -9.26
C THR A 226 18.57 23.65 -10.57
N ILE A 227 17.56 23.79 -11.41
CA ILE A 227 17.69 24.59 -12.64
C ILE A 227 17.11 25.95 -12.30
N ASP A 228 17.93 27.00 -12.35
CA ASP A 228 17.41 28.37 -12.27
C ASP A 228 16.48 28.60 -13.48
N SER A 229 15.19 28.81 -13.20
CA SER A 229 14.13 28.95 -14.20
C SER A 229 14.36 30.12 -15.16
N VAL A 230 15.20 31.10 -14.79
CA VAL A 230 15.51 32.28 -15.60
C VAL A 230 16.75 32.07 -16.46
N THR A 231 17.80 31.43 -15.92
CA THR A 231 19.09 31.32 -16.60
C THR A 231 19.33 29.96 -17.26
N LYS A 232 18.52 28.93 -16.94
CA LYS A 232 18.74 27.53 -17.34
C LYS A 232 20.14 27.02 -17.00
N THR A 233 20.79 27.59 -15.98
CA THR A 233 22.11 27.17 -15.50
C THR A 233 22.02 26.63 -14.08
N PRO A 234 22.83 25.62 -13.70
CA PRO A 234 22.90 25.16 -12.32
C PRO A 234 23.45 26.28 -11.44
N PRO A 235 22.78 26.68 -10.35
CA PRO A 235 23.30 27.68 -9.45
C PRO A 235 24.56 27.16 -8.74
N ALA A 236 25.53 28.04 -8.54
CA ALA A 236 26.89 27.71 -8.07
C ALA A 236 26.98 27.25 -6.59
N SER A 237 25.85 27.17 -5.88
CA SER A 237 25.71 26.74 -4.48
C SER A 237 24.23 26.71 -4.13
N THR A 238 23.65 25.52 -3.93
CA THR A 238 22.25 25.33 -3.55
C THR A 238 22.15 24.95 -2.09
N ASN A 239 22.19 25.96 -1.21
CA ASN A 239 21.67 25.74 0.13
C ASN A 239 20.15 25.56 0.03
N LEU A 240 19.72 24.30 -0.12
CA LEU A 240 18.32 23.90 -0.10
C LEU A 240 17.73 24.14 1.29
N ASN A 241 16.42 24.35 1.35
CA ASN A 241 15.71 24.40 2.63
C ASN A 241 15.92 23.09 3.42
N PRO A 242 16.02 23.15 4.75
CA PRO A 242 16.08 21.93 5.56
C PRO A 242 14.84 21.08 5.33
N LEU A 243 14.96 19.76 5.47
CA LEU A 243 13.80 18.87 5.46
C LEU A 243 12.87 19.25 6.61
N ALA A 244 11.56 19.16 6.39
CA ALA A 244 10.59 19.34 7.45
C ALA A 244 10.76 18.24 8.50
N PHE A 245 10.55 18.59 9.77
CA PHE A 245 10.47 17.63 10.86
C PHE A 245 9.02 17.57 11.36
N PRO A 246 8.42 16.37 11.49
CA PRO A 246 8.86 15.06 11.00
C PRO A 246 9.14 15.00 9.49
N ILE A 247 10.15 14.22 9.07
CA ILE A 247 10.46 14.00 7.66
C ILE A 247 9.26 13.40 6.93
N SER A 248 8.97 13.94 5.75
CA SER A 248 7.92 13.47 4.86
C SER A 248 8.45 13.48 3.43
N THR A 249 8.84 12.30 2.97
CA THR A 249 9.43 12.06 1.65
C THR A 249 8.76 10.85 1.03
N ALA A 250 8.75 10.79 -0.30
CA ALA A 250 8.24 9.64 -1.03
C ALA A 250 8.98 9.44 -2.36
N SER A 251 9.20 8.19 -2.73
CA SER A 251 9.73 7.78 -4.03
C SER A 251 8.58 7.28 -4.90
N ILE A 252 8.14 8.09 -5.87
CA ILE A 252 6.93 7.86 -6.68
C ILE A 252 7.15 8.35 -8.11
N ASP A 253 6.46 7.79 -9.09
CA ASP A 253 6.45 8.32 -10.47
C ASP A 253 5.53 9.55 -10.56
N LEU A 254 6.12 10.74 -10.79
CA LEU A 254 5.41 12.01 -10.85
C LEU A 254 5.05 12.45 -12.27
N ASP A 255 5.81 12.01 -13.28
CA ASP A 255 5.71 12.53 -14.65
C ASP A 255 5.25 11.50 -15.70
N GLY A 256 4.95 10.30 -15.23
CA GLY A 256 4.29 9.26 -16.01
C GLY A 256 5.25 8.34 -16.73
N ASP A 257 6.56 8.50 -16.56
CA ASP A 257 7.55 7.69 -17.26
C ASP A 257 7.75 6.30 -16.64
N CYS A 258 7.05 5.94 -15.56
CA CYS A 258 7.22 4.70 -14.79
C CYS A 258 8.57 4.55 -14.08
N GLY A 259 9.46 5.53 -14.16
CA GLY A 259 10.60 5.69 -13.27
C GLY A 259 10.17 6.39 -11.99
N SER A 260 10.81 6.07 -10.87
CA SER A 260 10.53 6.78 -9.63
C SER A 260 11.26 8.12 -9.58
N ASP A 261 10.49 9.15 -9.28
CA ASP A 261 10.91 10.49 -8.89
C ASP A 261 10.96 10.61 -7.36
N LEU A 262 11.26 11.81 -6.86
CA LEU A 262 11.32 12.10 -5.43
C LEU A 262 10.41 13.28 -5.05
N PHE A 263 9.51 13.02 -4.11
CA PHE A 263 8.78 14.06 -3.37
C PHE A 263 9.49 14.37 -2.05
N VAL A 264 9.62 15.67 -1.74
CA VAL A 264 10.19 16.15 -0.48
C VAL A 264 9.31 17.23 0.14
N MET A 265 9.01 17.08 1.43
CA MET A 265 8.53 18.20 2.26
C MET A 265 9.72 18.88 2.96
N SER A 266 9.98 20.13 2.58
CA SER A 266 10.99 20.98 3.22
C SER A 266 10.34 22.05 4.08
N CYS A 267 11.17 22.76 4.83
CA CYS A 267 10.71 23.77 5.77
C CYS A 267 11.42 25.10 5.56
N SER A 268 10.65 26.15 5.31
CA SER A 268 11.19 27.51 5.23
C SER A 268 11.35 28.14 6.61
N LYS A 269 10.45 27.82 7.55
CA LYS A 269 10.45 28.34 8.91
C LYS A 269 10.01 27.29 9.91
N GLN A 270 10.86 27.07 10.90
CA GLN A 270 10.58 26.19 12.04
C GLN A 270 10.05 27.00 13.23
N ASP A 271 9.22 26.36 14.06
CA ASP A 271 8.76 26.93 15.33
C ASP A 271 9.85 26.86 16.43
N THR A 272 9.55 27.33 17.63
CA THR A 272 10.50 27.30 18.77
C THR A 272 10.89 25.91 19.23
N HIS A 273 10.10 24.89 18.87
CA HIS A 273 10.40 23.50 19.18
C HIS A 273 11.05 22.80 18.00
N GLY A 274 11.26 23.46 16.85
CA GLY A 274 11.85 22.89 15.64
C GLY A 274 10.89 22.03 14.80
N PHE A 275 9.58 22.15 14.98
CA PHE A 275 8.59 21.61 14.04
C PHE A 275 8.43 22.56 12.86
N CYS A 276 8.02 22.04 11.71
CA CYS A 276 7.81 22.91 10.56
C CYS A 276 6.54 23.76 10.70
N GLU A 277 6.69 25.09 10.66
CA GLU A 277 5.56 26.03 10.67
C GLU A 277 5.12 26.39 9.25
N GLU A 278 6.08 26.52 8.33
CA GLU A 278 5.85 26.91 6.93
C GLU A 278 6.42 25.85 5.97
N PRO A 279 5.65 24.75 5.75
CA PRO A 279 6.06 23.64 4.89
C PRO A 279 6.02 24.00 3.41
N ILE A 280 6.98 23.47 2.65
CA ILE A 280 7.08 23.59 1.20
C ILE A 280 7.16 22.18 0.63
N PHE A 281 6.30 21.89 -0.34
CA PHE A 281 6.35 20.68 -1.15
C PHE A 281 7.30 20.91 -2.32
N GLU A 282 8.21 19.98 -2.55
CA GLU A 282 9.17 20.00 -3.64
C GLU A 282 9.04 18.72 -4.47
N PHE A 283 8.96 18.89 -5.78
CA PHE A 283 8.79 17.81 -6.74
C PHE A 283 10.07 17.68 -7.56
N TRP A 284 10.79 16.57 -7.40
CA TRP A 284 12.09 16.33 -8.01
C TRP A 284 11.99 15.19 -9.03
N VAL A 285 12.20 15.50 -10.31
CA VAL A 285 12.18 14.50 -11.39
C VAL A 285 13.54 13.82 -11.48
N ASN A 286 13.54 12.49 -11.57
CA ASN A 286 14.74 11.68 -11.70
C ASN A 286 15.15 11.54 -13.17
N TYR A 287 16.23 12.22 -13.52
CA TYR A 287 16.82 12.12 -14.85
C TYR A 287 18.05 11.23 -14.81
N LYS A 288 17.84 9.92 -14.92
CA LYS A 288 18.92 8.91 -14.96
C LYS A 288 19.83 8.98 -13.73
N GLY A 289 19.24 8.85 -12.54
CA GLY A 289 19.95 8.91 -11.26
C GLY A 289 20.30 10.32 -10.77
N ILE A 290 19.86 11.36 -11.48
CA ILE A 290 20.10 12.76 -11.11
C ILE A 290 18.76 13.43 -10.83
N LEU A 291 18.56 13.88 -9.60
CA LEU A 291 17.34 14.57 -9.19
C LEU A 291 17.36 16.04 -9.64
N GLN A 292 16.34 16.42 -10.39
CA GLN A 292 16.12 17.76 -10.90
C GLN A 292 14.88 18.37 -10.25
N LEU A 293 15.05 19.50 -9.54
CA LEU A 293 13.90 20.21 -8.98
C LEU A 293 13.03 20.75 -10.11
N ASN A 294 11.81 20.23 -10.24
CA ASN A 294 10.86 20.62 -11.28
C ASN A 294 10.00 21.79 -10.81
N SER A 295 9.35 21.65 -9.65
CA SER A 295 8.44 22.65 -9.11
C SER A 295 8.37 22.61 -7.58
N THR A 296 7.81 23.67 -7.00
CA THR A 296 7.57 23.78 -5.55
C THR A 296 6.18 24.34 -5.29
N LEU A 297 5.55 23.91 -4.19
CA LEU A 297 4.24 24.38 -3.76
C LEU A 297 4.26 24.69 -2.27
N ASN A 298 3.80 25.89 -1.89
CA ASN A 298 3.68 26.25 -0.48
C ASN A 298 2.49 25.52 0.13
N ALA A 299 2.74 24.74 1.18
CA ALA A 299 1.71 24.05 1.92
C ALA A 299 1.18 24.93 3.07
N PRO A 300 -0.09 24.79 3.46
CA PRO A 300 -0.66 25.56 4.58
C PRO A 300 0.02 25.17 5.90
N LYS A 301 -0.07 26.06 6.89
CA LYS A 301 0.35 25.73 8.27
C LYS A 301 -0.44 24.54 8.78
N GLY A 302 0.24 23.64 9.48
CA GLY A 302 -0.37 22.43 10.01
C GLY A 302 -0.61 21.32 8.97
N ALA A 303 -0.04 21.44 7.76
CA ALA A 303 0.01 20.33 6.80
C ALA A 303 0.78 19.14 7.40
N GLY A 304 0.13 17.98 7.40
CA GLY A 304 0.70 16.70 7.85
C GLY A 304 1.38 15.95 6.71
N ARG A 305 1.63 14.65 6.95
CA ARG A 305 2.31 13.79 5.97
C ARG A 305 1.36 13.45 4.81
N PRO A 306 1.78 13.65 3.55
CA PRO A 306 1.01 13.22 2.38
C PRO A 306 1.07 11.71 2.16
N VAL A 307 0.00 11.20 1.55
CA VAL A 307 -0.15 9.86 0.98
C VAL A 307 -0.38 10.02 -0.51
N PHE A 308 0.22 9.13 -1.29
CA PHE A 308 0.12 9.14 -2.75
C PHE A 308 -0.72 7.98 -3.23
N ILE A 309 -1.85 8.29 -3.87
CA ILE A 309 -2.81 7.32 -4.41
C ILE A 309 -3.50 7.92 -5.63
N ASP A 310 -3.85 7.08 -6.60
CA ASP A 310 -4.70 7.44 -7.74
C ASP A 310 -6.16 7.52 -7.24
N VAL A 311 -6.61 8.69 -6.79
CA VAL A 311 -7.89 8.81 -6.06
C VAL A 311 -9.09 8.81 -7.00
N ASP A 312 -8.89 9.18 -8.27
CA ASP A 312 -9.94 9.28 -9.28
C ASP A 312 -9.80 8.32 -10.47
N HIS A 313 -8.77 7.45 -10.46
CA HIS A 313 -8.50 6.40 -11.44
C HIS A 313 -8.14 6.91 -12.84
N ASP A 314 -7.40 8.01 -12.90
CA ASP A 314 -6.86 8.54 -14.15
C ASP A 314 -5.47 7.99 -14.51
N GLY A 315 -4.90 7.15 -13.64
CA GLY A 315 -3.62 6.47 -13.85
C GLY A 315 -2.40 7.31 -13.48
N ASP A 316 -2.60 8.39 -12.74
CA ASP A 316 -1.56 9.25 -12.20
C ASP A 316 -1.70 9.34 -10.66
N LEU A 317 -0.59 9.38 -9.93
CA LEU A 317 -0.63 9.40 -8.46
C LEU A 317 -0.96 10.79 -7.93
N ASP A 318 -2.13 10.94 -7.31
CA ASP A 318 -2.54 12.15 -6.60
C ASP A 318 -1.91 12.24 -5.22
N MET A 319 -1.99 13.43 -4.62
CA MET A 319 -1.44 13.73 -3.31
C MET A 319 -2.54 14.10 -2.32
N LEU A 320 -2.73 13.28 -1.29
CA LEU A 320 -3.68 13.53 -0.19
C LEU A 320 -2.93 13.83 1.10
N TYR A 321 -3.27 14.91 1.80
CA TYR A 321 -2.65 15.23 3.09
C TYR A 321 -3.61 15.92 4.06
N PRO A 322 -3.55 15.61 5.37
CA PRO A 322 -4.33 16.31 6.36
C PRO A 322 -3.75 17.69 6.67
N VAL A 323 -4.62 18.63 7.05
CA VAL A 323 -4.24 19.96 7.54
C VAL A 323 -4.97 20.21 8.84
N CYS A 324 -4.22 20.37 9.92
CA CYS A 324 -4.78 20.76 11.20
C CYS A 324 -3.94 21.84 11.87
N TYR A 325 -4.59 22.97 12.12
CA TYR A 325 -3.99 24.15 12.70
C TYR A 325 -4.94 24.84 13.69
N PRO A 326 -4.44 25.35 14.83
CA PRO A 326 -3.17 25.00 15.47
C PRO A 326 -3.04 23.49 15.70
N ILE A 327 -1.81 22.97 15.73
CA ILE A 327 -1.51 21.53 15.65
C ILE A 327 -2.13 20.67 16.76
N ASP A 328 -2.46 21.30 17.90
CA ASP A 328 -3.01 20.66 19.10
C ASP A 328 -4.54 20.56 19.10
N SER A 329 -5.22 21.53 18.49
CA SER A 329 -6.67 21.67 18.58
C SER A 329 -7.40 21.55 17.25
N CYS A 330 -6.70 21.77 16.13
CA CYS A 330 -7.31 21.90 14.79
C CYS A 330 -8.46 22.93 14.78
N SER A 331 -8.37 23.97 15.62
CA SER A 331 -9.47 24.90 15.87
C SER A 331 -9.66 25.94 14.78
N GLU A 332 -8.61 26.25 14.01
CA GLU A 332 -8.67 27.14 12.85
C GLU A 332 -8.90 26.37 11.54
N VAL A 333 -8.13 25.30 11.33
CA VAL A 333 -8.20 24.44 10.14
C VAL A 333 -8.24 22.99 10.59
N ASN A 334 -9.16 22.23 9.99
CA ASN A 334 -9.34 20.80 10.20
C ASN A 334 -9.93 20.22 8.91
N GLU A 335 -9.05 19.89 7.98
CA GLU A 335 -9.40 19.56 6.60
C GLU A 335 -8.46 18.48 6.05
N ILE A 336 -8.88 17.77 5.01
CA ILE A 336 -7.99 16.95 4.17
C ILE A 336 -7.93 17.61 2.79
N HIS A 337 -6.73 17.87 2.32
CA HIS A 337 -6.49 18.41 0.99
C HIS A 337 -6.15 17.29 0.03
N ILE A 338 -6.68 17.37 -1.19
CA ILE A 338 -6.29 16.53 -2.32
C ILE A 338 -5.73 17.44 -3.39
N LEU A 339 -4.54 17.14 -3.90
CA LEU A 339 -3.97 17.75 -5.09
C LEU A 339 -3.92 16.70 -6.18
N TYR A 340 -4.61 16.95 -7.28
CA TYR A 340 -4.66 16.00 -8.39
C TYR A 340 -3.44 16.15 -9.28
N ASN A 341 -2.81 15.04 -9.65
CA ASN A 341 -1.66 15.03 -10.52
C ASN A 341 -2.09 15.01 -11.99
N ASN A 342 -2.29 16.19 -12.58
CA ASN A 342 -2.79 16.28 -13.94
C ASN A 342 -1.66 16.01 -14.93
N GLN A 343 -1.69 14.84 -15.57
CA GLN A 343 -0.79 14.51 -16.68
C GLN A 343 -1.53 14.35 -18.02
N LEU A 344 -0.85 13.76 -19.01
CA LEU A 344 -1.46 13.47 -20.30
C LEU A 344 -2.51 12.35 -20.16
N ALA A 345 -3.78 12.74 -20.16
CA ALA A 345 -4.92 11.83 -20.02
C ALA A 345 -4.94 10.69 -21.06
N LEU A 346 -5.58 9.56 -20.70
CA LEU A 346 -5.80 8.42 -21.58
C LEU A 346 -6.71 8.77 -22.77
N CYS A 347 -6.37 8.24 -23.94
CA CYS A 347 -7.20 8.35 -25.13
C CYS A 347 -8.53 7.62 -24.93
N LYS A 348 -9.66 8.32 -25.17
CA LYS A 348 -11.00 7.71 -25.14
C LYS A 348 -11.31 6.93 -26.41
N SER A 349 -10.56 7.18 -27.47
CA SER A 349 -10.68 6.51 -28.75
C SER A 349 -9.32 6.38 -29.43
N ILE A 350 -9.16 5.33 -30.25
CA ILE A 350 -7.95 5.04 -31.02
C ILE A 350 -7.57 6.19 -31.99
N VAL A 351 -8.54 7.05 -32.36
CA VAL A 351 -8.34 8.16 -33.30
C VAL A 351 -8.00 9.48 -32.59
N GLU A 352 -8.06 9.51 -31.26
CA GLU A 352 -7.74 10.71 -30.49
C GLU A 352 -6.23 10.98 -30.51
N SER A 353 -5.85 12.26 -30.49
CA SER A 353 -4.45 12.71 -30.52
C SER A 353 -4.21 13.69 -29.37
N ASN A 354 -2.99 13.75 -28.84
CA ASN A 354 -2.63 14.46 -27.60
C ASN A 354 -3.21 13.82 -26.34
N CYS A 355 -3.13 12.50 -26.29
CA CYS A 355 -3.53 11.67 -25.16
C CYS A 355 -2.58 10.46 -25.08
N ARG A 356 -2.55 9.79 -23.93
CA ARG A 356 -1.79 8.56 -23.68
C ARG A 356 -2.54 7.37 -24.27
N SER A 357 -1.87 6.52 -25.05
CA SER A 357 -2.45 5.25 -25.53
C SER A 357 -2.50 4.25 -24.38
N SER A 358 -3.47 3.33 -24.36
CA SER A 358 -3.48 2.22 -23.39
C SER A 358 -2.18 1.41 -23.51
N SER A 359 -1.72 1.19 -24.73
CA SER A 359 -0.50 0.43 -25.04
C SER A 359 0.82 1.18 -24.73
N ASN A 360 0.75 2.35 -24.10
CA ASN A 360 1.92 3.14 -23.73
C ASN A 360 1.64 3.97 -22.48
N LEU A 361 1.35 3.28 -21.37
CA LEU A 361 1.03 3.95 -20.11
C LEU A 361 2.24 4.68 -19.48
N CYS A 362 3.45 4.22 -19.78
CA CYS A 362 4.70 4.81 -19.30
C CYS A 362 5.20 5.97 -20.19
N LEU A 363 4.28 6.71 -20.80
CA LEU A 363 4.61 7.87 -21.63
C LEU A 363 4.83 9.09 -20.72
N LYS A 364 6.10 9.48 -20.59
CA LYS A 364 6.51 10.74 -19.96
C LYS A 364 5.71 11.92 -20.45
N SER A 365 5.21 12.73 -19.54
CA SER A 365 4.47 13.96 -19.83
C SER A 365 4.73 15.04 -18.79
N ASN A 366 4.28 16.26 -19.07
CA ASN A 366 4.31 17.30 -18.05
C ASN A 366 3.22 17.01 -17.01
N PHE A 367 3.48 17.40 -15.77
CA PHE A 367 2.55 17.23 -14.67
C PHE A 367 2.35 18.54 -13.91
N ASP A 368 1.17 18.71 -13.30
CA ASP A 368 0.91 19.80 -12.38
C ASP A 368 -0.16 19.46 -11.33
N PHE A 369 -0.07 20.15 -10.20
CA PHE A 369 -0.96 19.99 -9.04
C PHE A 369 -1.92 21.20 -8.89
N ASN A 370 -2.38 21.78 -10.00
CA ASN A 370 -3.21 22.99 -9.95
C ASN A 370 -4.65 22.72 -9.48
N GLN A 371 -5.18 21.52 -9.76
CA GLN A 371 -6.50 21.11 -9.31
C GLN A 371 -6.44 20.63 -7.86
N LYS A 372 -7.29 21.21 -7.00
CA LYS A 372 -7.32 20.95 -5.55
C LYS A 372 -8.73 20.66 -5.06
N ALA A 373 -8.88 19.61 -4.24
CA ALA A 373 -10.03 19.40 -3.37
C ALA A 373 -9.73 19.79 -1.92
N VAL A 374 -10.77 20.18 -1.19
CA VAL A 374 -10.72 20.34 0.27
C VAL A 374 -11.91 19.61 0.87
N LEU A 375 -11.62 18.62 1.71
CA LEU A 375 -12.60 17.88 2.48
C LEU A 375 -12.61 18.44 3.90
N SER A 376 -13.62 19.23 4.22
CA SER A 376 -13.79 19.74 5.58
C SER A 376 -14.56 18.73 6.42
N PHE A 377 -14.11 18.51 7.66
CA PHE A 377 -14.84 17.67 8.61
C PHE A 377 -16.24 18.24 8.86
N PRO A 378 -17.28 17.38 8.97
CA PRO A 378 -18.63 17.82 9.27
C PRO A 378 -18.65 18.65 10.56
N LYS A 379 -19.15 19.88 10.48
CA LYS A 379 -19.46 20.69 11.66
C LYS A 379 -20.85 20.28 12.09
N ASP A 380 -20.97 19.51 13.17
CA ASP A 380 -22.27 19.22 13.75
C ASP A 380 -22.73 20.44 14.56
N ASP A 381 -23.93 20.92 14.31
CA ASP A 381 -24.51 22.08 15.02
C ASP A 381 -24.81 21.73 16.50
N ASN A 382 -24.78 20.43 16.86
CA ASN A 382 -25.16 19.87 18.16
C ASN A 382 -23.98 19.21 18.90
N ALA A 383 -22.95 20.01 19.24
CA ALA A 383 -21.97 19.73 20.30
C ALA A 383 -20.80 18.74 20.03
N ASN A 384 -20.84 17.89 19.00
CA ASN A 384 -19.69 17.00 18.69
C ASN A 384 -18.69 17.60 17.69
N LYS A 385 -17.43 17.75 18.10
CA LYS A 385 -16.33 18.21 17.23
C LYS A 385 -15.39 17.06 16.89
N LYS A 386 -15.37 16.65 15.62
CA LYS A 386 -14.43 15.65 15.08
C LYS A 386 -13.21 16.31 14.46
N ARG A 387 -12.03 15.72 14.65
CA ARG A 387 -10.77 16.13 14.02
C ARG A 387 -9.87 14.93 13.79
N ILE A 388 -8.89 15.08 12.89
CA ILE A 388 -7.84 14.07 12.74
C ILE A 388 -6.98 13.97 14.01
N LEU A 389 -6.56 12.75 14.35
CA LEU A 389 -5.63 12.51 15.44
C LEU A 389 -4.22 12.95 15.06
N HIS A 390 -3.65 13.80 15.89
CA HIS A 390 -2.29 14.30 15.76
C HIS A 390 -1.49 13.84 16.98
N HIS A 391 -0.41 13.08 16.76
CA HIS A 391 0.46 12.60 17.84
C HIS A 391 1.80 13.35 17.86
N TYR A 392 1.76 14.63 18.24
CA TYR A 392 2.95 15.47 18.35
C TYR A 392 3.27 15.76 19.81
N ILE A 393 4.41 15.27 20.30
CA ILE A 393 4.84 15.47 21.69
C ILE A 393 5.85 16.61 21.73
N LYS A 394 5.40 17.80 22.18
CA LYS A 394 6.24 19.02 22.22
C LYS A 394 7.48 18.84 23.09
N SER A 395 7.36 18.08 24.19
CA SER A 395 8.47 17.82 25.12
C SER A 395 9.45 16.75 24.63
N ASP A 396 9.06 15.95 23.65
CA ASP A 396 9.79 14.74 23.25
C ASP A 396 9.56 14.46 21.75
N LYS A 397 10.38 15.11 20.92
CA LYS A 397 10.16 15.13 19.47
C LYS A 397 10.34 13.76 18.83
N TYR A 398 11.25 12.92 19.33
CA TYR A 398 11.50 11.60 18.74
C TYR A 398 10.34 10.62 18.96
N LYS A 399 9.49 10.86 19.97
CA LYS A 399 8.26 10.10 20.18
C LYS A 399 7.07 10.63 19.36
N SER A 400 7.23 11.78 18.72
CA SER A 400 6.18 12.33 17.86
C SER A 400 6.02 11.47 16.61
N SER A 401 4.78 11.30 16.17
CA SER A 401 4.44 10.67 14.89
C SER A 401 3.50 11.61 14.13
N PRO A 402 3.79 11.91 12.85
CA PRO A 402 2.94 12.77 12.05
C PRO A 402 1.55 12.12 11.88
N PRO A 403 0.51 12.91 11.59
CA PRO A 403 -0.80 12.39 11.25
C PRO A 403 -0.64 11.70 9.90
N SER A 404 -1.05 10.44 9.83
CA SER A 404 -1.04 9.68 8.59
C SER A 404 -2.44 9.25 8.22
N LEU A 405 -2.74 9.36 6.94
CA LEU A 405 -3.82 8.64 6.31
C LEU A 405 -3.30 7.29 5.85
N ARG A 406 -4.17 6.30 5.76
CA ARG A 406 -3.84 4.95 5.29
C ARG A 406 -4.78 4.62 4.17
N ALA A 407 -4.24 4.30 3.01
CA ALA A 407 -5.03 4.02 1.84
C ALA A 407 -5.00 2.54 1.47
N GLY A 408 -6.13 2.03 1.00
CA GLY A 408 -6.31 0.66 0.53
C GLY A 408 -7.75 0.48 0.09
N ASP A 409 -7.98 -0.35 -0.91
CA ASP A 409 -9.32 -0.64 -1.43
C ASP A 409 -9.91 -1.82 -0.62
N PHE A 410 -10.72 -1.51 0.39
CA PHE A 410 -11.27 -2.56 1.27
C PHE A 410 -12.46 -3.28 0.62
N ASN A 411 -13.10 -2.66 -0.36
CA ASN A 411 -14.33 -3.15 -0.97
C ASN A 411 -14.13 -3.54 -2.45
N LEU A 412 -12.88 -3.70 -2.88
CA LEU A 412 -12.38 -4.00 -4.22
C LEU A 412 -13.12 -3.29 -5.37
N ASP A 413 -13.68 -2.10 -5.13
CA ASP A 413 -14.48 -1.38 -6.13
C ASP A 413 -13.61 -0.66 -7.17
N GLY A 414 -12.29 -0.76 -7.00
CA GLY A 414 -11.27 -0.09 -7.77
C GLY A 414 -10.67 1.06 -6.97
N TYR A 415 -11.50 1.85 -6.30
CA TYR A 415 -11.11 3.14 -5.75
C TYR A 415 -10.46 3.00 -4.39
N PRO A 416 -9.31 3.66 -4.14
CA PRO A 416 -8.65 3.56 -2.84
C PRO A 416 -9.49 4.24 -1.75
N ASP A 417 -9.81 3.47 -0.72
CA ASP A 417 -10.47 3.93 0.50
C ASP A 417 -9.45 4.36 1.55
N LEU A 418 -9.93 4.95 2.66
CA LEU A 418 -9.08 5.43 3.74
C LEU A 418 -9.45 4.82 5.08
N VAL A 419 -8.43 4.55 5.88
CA VAL A 419 -8.56 4.37 7.32
C VAL A 419 -7.91 5.56 8.01
N VAL A 420 -8.67 6.22 8.88
CA VAL A 420 -8.32 7.53 9.44
C VAL A 420 -8.40 7.50 10.96
N SER A 421 -7.31 7.84 11.64
CA SER A 421 -7.30 8.07 13.08
C SER A 421 -7.93 9.41 13.44
N ILE A 422 -8.91 9.40 14.33
CA ILE A 422 -9.70 10.59 14.68
C ILE A 422 -9.81 10.80 16.19
N VAL A 423 -10.15 12.03 16.53
CA VAL A 423 -10.58 12.45 17.87
C VAL A 423 -11.98 13.04 17.74
N GLU A 424 -12.92 12.50 18.50
CA GLU A 424 -14.28 13.01 18.62
C GLU A 424 -14.48 13.58 20.02
N SER A 425 -14.77 14.88 20.11
CA SER A 425 -15.17 15.51 21.36
C SER A 425 -16.67 15.33 21.53
N VAL A 426 -17.08 14.77 22.66
CA VAL A 426 -18.48 14.52 23.02
C VAL A 426 -18.85 15.40 24.21
N GLU A 427 -19.91 16.19 24.04
CA GLU A 427 -20.52 17.01 25.09
C GLU A 427 -21.96 16.52 25.26
N HIS A 428 -22.26 15.93 26.41
CA HIS A 428 -23.54 15.33 26.70
C HIS A 428 -24.16 15.97 27.93
N GLU A 429 -25.38 16.49 27.79
CA GLU A 429 -26.14 17.08 28.91
C GLU A 429 -27.38 16.20 29.17
N GLU A 430 -27.32 15.40 30.24
CA GLU A 430 -28.47 14.60 30.70
C GLU A 430 -28.77 14.92 32.17
N ASN A 431 -30.04 15.20 32.47
CA ASN A 431 -30.51 15.49 33.83
C ASN A 431 -29.77 16.61 34.58
N GLY A 432 -29.22 17.60 33.85
CA GLY A 432 -28.49 18.74 34.41
C GLY A 432 -27.05 18.43 34.85
N ILE A 433 -26.50 17.29 34.41
CA ILE A 433 -25.08 16.95 34.54
C ILE A 433 -24.47 17.04 33.14
N GLU A 434 -23.56 17.99 32.95
CA GLU A 434 -22.72 18.09 31.75
C GLU A 434 -21.55 17.10 31.87
N GLU A 435 -21.54 16.07 31.03
CA GLU A 435 -20.37 15.22 30.83
C GLU A 435 -19.70 15.56 29.50
N SER A 436 -18.46 16.01 29.57
CA SER A 436 -17.62 16.26 28.39
C SER A 436 -16.43 15.31 28.38
N TYR A 437 -16.19 14.63 27.25
CA TYR A 437 -15.04 13.75 27.07
C TYR A 437 -14.59 13.70 25.61
N GLN A 438 -13.41 13.14 25.37
CA GLN A 438 -12.91 12.85 24.02
C GLN A 438 -12.91 11.33 23.80
N MET A 439 -13.19 10.91 22.58
CA MET A 439 -13.02 9.54 22.13
C MET A 439 -11.94 9.53 21.04
N VAL A 440 -10.95 8.66 21.18
CA VAL A 440 -9.87 8.47 20.20
C VAL A 440 -10.00 7.09 19.59
N GLY A 441 -9.99 7.02 18.27
CA GLY A 441 -10.16 5.76 17.56
C GLY A 441 -9.90 5.93 16.07
N VAL A 442 -10.37 4.94 15.31
CA VAL A 442 -10.13 4.84 13.87
C VAL A 442 -11.46 4.68 13.15
N GLU A 443 -11.64 5.38 12.04
CA GLU A 443 -12.80 5.27 11.15
C GLU A 443 -12.38 4.74 9.77
N LEU A 444 -13.27 3.97 9.13
CA LEU A 444 -13.15 3.54 7.75
C LEU A 444 -13.97 4.47 6.85
N TRP A 445 -13.34 5.03 5.83
CA TRP A 445 -13.93 6.02 4.92
C TRP A 445 -13.85 5.50 3.48
N GLN A 446 -15.01 5.37 2.85
CA GLN A 446 -15.11 4.87 1.48
C GLN A 446 -14.98 6.00 0.45
N ASN A 447 -14.25 5.76 -0.65
CA ASN A 447 -14.15 6.67 -1.78
C ASN A 447 -15.38 6.55 -2.69
N VAL A 448 -16.17 7.62 -2.78
CA VAL A 448 -17.44 7.66 -3.48
C VAL A 448 -17.50 8.79 -4.51
N GLU A 449 -18.30 8.61 -5.55
CA GLU A 449 -18.55 9.66 -6.54
C GLU A 449 -19.22 10.88 -5.89
N CYS A 450 -18.76 12.08 -6.28
CA CYS A 450 -19.42 13.30 -5.87
C CYS A 450 -20.76 13.44 -6.59
N LYS A 451 -21.87 13.41 -5.84
CA LYS A 451 -23.21 13.54 -6.43
C LYS A 451 -23.39 14.92 -7.06
N LYS A 452 -23.75 14.95 -8.34
CA LYS A 452 -24.23 16.18 -9.00
C LYS A 452 -25.56 16.55 -8.39
N GLU A 453 -25.70 17.76 -7.83
CA GLU A 453 -27.00 18.27 -7.40
C GLU A 453 -27.93 18.33 -8.62
N THR A 454 -28.90 17.42 -8.68
CA THR A 454 -29.96 17.48 -9.69
C THR A 454 -31.07 18.42 -9.19
N ILE A 455 -31.72 19.13 -10.11
CA ILE A 455 -32.81 20.09 -9.82
C ILE A 455 -33.95 19.42 -9.01
N ASP A 456 -34.10 18.10 -9.11
CA ASP A 456 -35.12 17.33 -8.39
C ASP A 456 -34.81 17.13 -6.90
N ASP A 457 -33.53 17.09 -6.50
CA ASP A 457 -33.14 16.95 -5.09
C ASP A 457 -33.43 18.21 -4.28
N ALA A 458 -33.27 19.39 -4.90
CA ALA A 458 -33.63 20.69 -4.31
C ALA A 458 -35.15 20.82 -4.07
N LEU A 459 -35.98 20.19 -4.91
CA LEU A 459 -37.44 20.15 -4.76
C LEU A 459 -37.91 19.13 -3.71
N SER A 460 -37.13 18.08 -3.45
CA SER A 460 -37.43 17.06 -2.44
C SER A 460 -37.24 17.59 -1.00
N LEU A 461 -36.25 18.46 -0.78
CA LEU A 461 -35.98 19.11 0.50
C LEU A 461 -37.08 20.12 0.89
N GLN A 462 -37.74 20.76 -0.07
CA GLN A 462 -38.89 21.63 0.20
C GLN A 462 -40.21 20.87 0.45
N LYS A 463 -40.35 19.63 -0.04
CA LYS A 463 -41.58 18.84 0.19
C LYS A 463 -41.59 18.11 1.53
N LYS A 464 -40.43 17.71 2.07
CA LYS A 464 -40.33 17.07 3.39
C LYS A 464 -40.63 18.01 4.56
N SER A 465 -40.50 19.33 4.40
CA SER A 465 -40.83 20.32 5.45
C SER A 465 -42.31 20.70 5.54
N LYS A 466 -43.20 20.14 4.69
CA LYS A 466 -44.61 20.55 4.59
C LYS A 466 -45.66 19.47 4.89
N TRP A 467 -45.27 18.25 5.27
CA TRP A 467 -46.20 17.11 5.40
C TRP A 467 -46.36 16.52 6.82
N PHE A 468 -45.79 17.16 7.85
CA PHE A 468 -46.05 16.77 9.25
C PHE A 468 -46.75 17.90 10.02
N SER A 469 -48.01 18.16 9.67
CA SER A 469 -49.00 18.63 10.64
C SER A 469 -50.37 18.09 10.27
N GLU A 470 -51.00 17.41 11.23
CA GLU A 470 -52.41 17.00 11.33
C GLU A 470 -52.76 15.51 11.12
N SER A 471 -53.40 14.99 12.18
CA SER A 471 -54.37 13.88 12.29
C SER A 471 -53.92 12.47 12.76
N SER A 472 -54.08 12.32 14.07
CA SER A 472 -54.60 11.20 14.90
C SER A 472 -54.99 9.81 14.32
N HIS A 473 -54.63 8.79 15.13
CA HIS A 473 -55.32 7.52 15.45
C HIS A 473 -55.64 6.50 14.33
N PHE A 474 -54.85 5.41 14.23
CA PHE A 474 -55.33 4.01 14.27
C PHE A 474 -54.15 2.99 14.26
N SER A 475 -54.29 1.87 14.98
CA SER A 475 -53.30 0.78 15.09
C SER A 475 -53.11 -0.03 13.80
N ARG A 476 -51.87 -0.50 13.54
CA ARG A 476 -51.52 -1.94 13.40
C ARG A 476 -50.00 -2.13 13.28
N LYS A 477 -49.48 -3.10 14.04
CA LYS A 477 -48.11 -3.62 13.99
C LYS A 477 -47.75 -4.09 12.57
N ALA A 478 -46.69 -3.51 12.00
CA ALA A 478 -45.81 -4.15 11.04
C ALA A 478 -44.39 -3.72 11.43
N ALA A 479 -43.50 -4.69 11.58
CA ALA A 479 -42.09 -4.47 11.87
C ALA A 479 -41.43 -3.79 10.67
N ASN A 480 -40.83 -2.62 10.89
CA ASN A 480 -39.89 -2.01 9.96
C ASN A 480 -38.64 -1.64 10.76
N ASP A 481 -37.56 -2.35 10.46
CA ASP A 481 -36.19 -1.88 10.61
C ASP A 481 -36.00 -0.68 9.69
N ASP A 482 -36.01 0.52 10.25
CA ASP A 482 -35.58 1.75 9.58
C ASP A 482 -34.98 2.67 10.65
N GLU A 483 -33.92 2.18 11.31
CA GLU A 483 -33.01 3.08 11.99
C GLU A 483 -32.08 3.65 10.92
N SER A 484 -32.46 4.82 10.40
CA SER A 484 -31.68 5.55 9.39
C SER A 484 -30.35 6.01 9.99
N SER A 485 -29.34 5.14 9.93
CA SER A 485 -27.95 5.54 10.17
C SER A 485 -27.58 6.58 9.12
N ILE A 486 -27.54 7.86 9.51
CA ILE A 486 -27.09 8.95 8.63
C ILE A 486 -25.61 8.70 8.36
N SER A 487 -25.28 8.18 7.18
CA SER A 487 -23.90 8.10 6.72
C SER A 487 -23.43 9.51 6.36
N THR A 488 -22.34 9.96 6.97
CA THR A 488 -21.84 11.33 6.75
C THR A 488 -20.93 11.35 5.54
N THR A 489 -21.43 11.86 4.41
CA THR A 489 -20.63 12.16 3.21
C THR A 489 -19.97 13.53 3.38
N PHE A 490 -18.69 13.63 3.05
CA PHE A 490 -17.98 14.92 3.08
C PHE A 490 -18.52 15.84 1.98
N LYS A 491 -18.53 17.15 2.22
CA LYS A 491 -18.97 18.12 1.21
C LYS A 491 -18.02 18.05 0.01
N CYS A 492 -18.60 18.00 -1.18
CA CYS A 492 -17.86 17.95 -2.43
C CYS A 492 -18.48 18.91 -3.45
N ASP A 493 -17.64 19.50 -4.30
CA ASP A 493 -18.08 20.29 -5.45
C ASP A 493 -17.87 19.44 -6.71
N SER A 494 -18.98 18.91 -7.26
CA SER A 494 -18.92 18.04 -8.44
C SER A 494 -18.35 18.72 -9.70
N ASN A 495 -18.23 20.06 -9.71
CA ASN A 495 -17.59 20.79 -10.81
C ASN A 495 -16.08 20.89 -10.63
N ALA A 496 -15.58 20.78 -9.40
CA ALA A 496 -14.16 20.88 -9.07
C ALA A 496 -13.51 19.50 -8.86
N THR A 497 -14.27 18.51 -8.39
CA THR A 497 -13.74 17.22 -7.96
C THR A 497 -14.70 16.08 -8.34
N PRO A 498 -14.24 15.01 -9.00
CA PRO A 498 -15.11 13.91 -9.39
C PRO A 498 -15.53 13.02 -8.20
N ARG A 499 -14.73 12.98 -7.13
CA ARG A 499 -14.90 12.05 -6.00
C ARG A 499 -14.74 12.72 -4.63
N THR A 500 -15.26 12.06 -3.61
CA THR A 500 -15.19 12.45 -2.20
C THR A 500 -15.18 11.22 -1.32
N PHE A 501 -15.16 11.38 -0.01
CA PHE A 501 -15.23 10.27 0.93
C PHE A 501 -16.57 10.24 1.67
N GLN A 502 -16.90 9.07 2.21
CA GLN A 502 -18.06 8.84 3.05
C GLN A 502 -17.67 7.92 4.20
N VAL A 503 -18.02 8.32 5.44
CA VAL A 503 -17.75 7.47 6.60
C VAL A 503 -18.60 6.21 6.53
N VAL A 504 -17.96 5.04 6.61
CA VAL A 504 -18.63 3.75 6.67
C VAL A 504 -19.20 3.56 8.07
N THR A 505 -20.52 3.45 8.19
CA THR A 505 -21.19 3.33 9.51
C THR A 505 -21.79 1.97 9.78
N LYS A 506 -22.07 1.18 8.73
CA LYS A 506 -22.69 -0.15 8.81
C LYS A 506 -21.62 -1.23 8.79
N GLY A 507 -21.76 -2.23 9.65
CA GLY A 507 -20.84 -3.37 9.70
C GLY A 507 -19.46 -3.07 10.26
N VAL A 508 -19.22 -1.87 10.81
CA VAL A 508 -17.93 -1.48 11.41
C VAL A 508 -18.00 -1.36 12.93
N ASP A 509 -19.01 -1.95 13.56
CA ASP A 509 -19.24 -1.82 15.00
C ASP A 509 -18.05 -2.36 15.81
N ALA A 510 -17.41 -3.44 15.34
CA ALA A 510 -16.19 -3.98 15.95
C ALA A 510 -15.09 -2.91 16.06
N LEU A 511 -14.89 -2.09 15.02
CA LEU A 511 -13.91 -1.01 15.03
C LEU A 511 -14.32 0.13 15.99
N LYS A 512 -15.62 0.45 16.10
CA LYS A 512 -16.09 1.47 17.05
C LYS A 512 -15.90 1.08 18.51
N THR A 513 -15.96 -0.22 18.83
CA THR A 513 -15.77 -0.69 20.22
C THR A 513 -14.35 -0.49 20.75
N THR A 514 -13.39 -0.17 19.88
CA THR A 514 -11.99 0.07 20.29
C THR A 514 -11.70 1.51 20.69
N PHE A 515 -12.67 2.42 20.53
CA PHE A 515 -12.48 3.82 20.84
C PHE A 515 -12.17 4.00 22.33
N VAL A 516 -11.16 4.81 22.62
CA VAL A 516 -10.68 5.06 23.98
C VAL A 516 -11.24 6.39 24.48
N LYS A 517 -11.91 6.36 25.65
CA LYS A 517 -12.42 7.54 26.34
C LYS A 517 -11.29 8.27 27.08
N LEU A 518 -11.12 9.54 26.77
CA LEU A 518 -10.15 10.46 27.39
C LEU A 518 -10.87 11.66 28.03
N PRO A 519 -10.25 12.35 29.00
CA PRO A 519 -10.72 13.65 29.46
C PRO A 519 -10.85 14.65 28.30
N TYR A 520 -11.85 15.53 28.35
CA TYR A 520 -12.16 16.49 27.28
C TYR A 520 -11.00 17.42 26.93
N ASN A 521 -10.23 17.87 27.93
CA ASN A 521 -9.10 18.77 27.76
C ASN A 521 -7.75 18.03 27.83
N SER A 522 -7.64 16.87 27.17
CA SER A 522 -6.38 16.12 27.16
C SER A 522 -5.28 16.89 26.42
N ASP A 523 -4.12 17.07 27.08
CA ASP A 523 -2.94 17.70 26.48
C ASP A 523 -2.39 16.81 25.35
N MET A 524 -1.73 17.42 24.36
CA MET A 524 -1.13 16.69 23.25
C MET A 524 -0.06 15.68 23.68
N ASN A 525 0.66 15.94 24.79
CA ASN A 525 1.60 14.98 25.37
C ASN A 525 0.90 13.77 26.03
N ASP A 526 -0.38 13.91 26.37
CA ASP A 526 -1.21 12.85 26.96
C ASP A 526 -2.01 12.08 25.90
N MET A 527 -2.02 12.53 24.64
CA MET A 527 -2.77 11.87 23.58
C MET A 527 -2.12 10.51 23.23
N PRO A 528 -2.90 9.42 23.17
CA PRO A 528 -2.37 8.13 22.78
C PRO A 528 -1.91 8.14 21.33
N PHE A 529 -0.92 7.29 21.04
CA PHE A 529 -0.66 6.92 19.67
C PHE A 529 -1.73 5.90 19.26
N TYR A 530 -2.54 6.24 18.28
CA TYR A 530 -3.55 5.36 17.71
C TYR A 530 -3.46 5.45 16.20
N ASP A 531 -3.08 4.35 15.55
CA ASP A 531 -3.00 4.26 14.10
C ASP A 531 -3.60 2.93 13.61
N ALA A 532 -3.73 2.80 12.31
CA ALA A 532 -4.12 1.55 11.66
C ALA A 532 -3.35 1.38 10.36
N PHE A 533 -3.51 0.23 9.72
CA PHE A 533 -3.07 -0.01 8.34
C PHE A 533 -3.83 -1.20 7.78
N PHE A 534 -3.77 -1.33 6.45
CA PHE A 534 -4.37 -2.45 5.73
C PHE A 534 -3.36 -3.59 5.57
N LEU A 535 -3.81 -4.82 5.75
CA LEU A 535 -3.03 -6.03 5.50
C LEU A 535 -3.98 -7.17 5.10
N ASP A 536 -3.66 -7.92 4.05
CA ASP A 536 -4.33 -9.19 3.73
C ASP A 536 -3.64 -10.29 4.55
N ILE A 537 -4.19 -10.59 5.74
CA ILE A 537 -3.55 -11.47 6.74
C ILE A 537 -3.62 -12.94 6.29
N ASP A 538 -4.77 -13.33 5.73
CA ASP A 538 -5.08 -14.71 5.39
C ASP A 538 -4.92 -15.04 3.90
N GLU A 539 -4.30 -14.13 3.14
CA GLU A 539 -3.98 -14.28 1.73
C GLU A 539 -5.24 -14.55 0.86
N THR A 540 -6.37 -13.95 1.25
CA THR A 540 -7.65 -14.06 0.54
C THR A 540 -7.79 -13.06 -0.60
N GLY A 541 -6.91 -12.06 -0.65
CA GLY A 541 -7.01 -10.96 -1.61
C GLY A 541 -8.02 -9.89 -1.22
N ILE A 542 -8.39 -9.83 0.06
CA ILE A 542 -9.21 -8.78 0.66
C ILE A 542 -8.36 -8.12 1.76
N LEU A 543 -8.37 -6.79 1.82
CA LEU A 543 -7.62 -6.06 2.85
C LEU A 543 -8.36 -6.09 4.19
N ASP A 544 -7.70 -6.63 5.21
CA ASP A 544 -8.10 -6.52 6.62
C ASP A 544 -7.55 -5.24 7.26
N ILE A 545 -8.05 -4.90 8.44
CA ILE A 545 -7.62 -3.71 9.18
C ILE A 545 -6.90 -4.12 10.45
N ILE A 546 -5.68 -3.62 10.63
CA ILE A 546 -4.92 -3.77 11.87
C ILE A 546 -4.87 -2.42 12.57
N THR A 547 -5.14 -2.40 13.87
CA THR A 547 -5.00 -1.18 14.69
C THR A 547 -3.87 -1.29 15.69
N LEU A 548 -3.14 -0.20 15.84
CA LEU A 548 -2.00 -0.02 16.74
C LEU A 548 -2.37 1.01 17.79
N TYR A 549 -2.45 0.62 19.05
CA TYR A 549 -2.68 1.52 20.17
C TYR A 549 -1.51 1.52 21.14
N ASN A 550 -1.06 2.70 21.56
CA ASN A 550 -0.07 2.86 22.61
C ASN A 550 -0.46 4.04 23.53
N ASP A 551 -0.66 3.72 24.81
CA ASP A 551 -0.96 4.69 25.85
C ASP A 551 0.33 5.29 26.43
N PRO A 552 0.59 6.60 26.30
CA PRO A 552 1.80 7.24 26.82
C PRO A 552 1.90 7.19 28.35
N LYS A 553 0.77 7.08 29.08
CA LYS A 553 0.77 7.10 30.56
C LYS A 553 1.07 5.74 31.16
N SER A 554 0.39 4.70 30.68
CA SER A 554 0.59 3.33 31.17
C SER A 554 1.70 2.59 30.43
N GLY A 555 2.12 3.08 29.25
CA GLY A 555 2.97 2.36 28.31
C GLY A 555 2.28 1.11 27.75
N ASN A 556 0.96 0.97 27.93
CA ASN A 556 0.23 -0.19 27.45
C ASN A 556 0.12 -0.13 25.92
N GLN A 557 0.46 -1.24 25.28
CA GLN A 557 0.39 -1.40 23.83
C GLN A 557 -0.65 -2.45 23.52
N THR A 558 -1.48 -2.19 22.51
CA THR A 558 -2.56 -3.10 22.14
C THR A 558 -2.63 -3.19 20.63
N LEU A 559 -2.56 -4.42 20.13
CA LEU A 559 -2.73 -4.75 18.71
C LEU A 559 -4.11 -5.38 18.54
N ARG A 560 -4.83 -4.98 17.50
CA ARG A 560 -6.07 -5.64 17.09
C ARG A 560 -6.09 -5.88 15.60
N ALA A 561 -6.76 -6.96 15.20
CA ALA A 561 -6.97 -7.33 13.82
C ALA A 561 -8.47 -7.49 13.55
N PHE A 562 -8.93 -6.92 12.46
CA PHE A 562 -10.32 -6.95 12.01
C PHE A 562 -10.39 -7.56 10.63
N PHE A 563 -10.91 -8.78 10.53
CA PHE A 563 -11.15 -9.39 9.23
C PHE A 563 -12.27 -8.68 8.51
N ASN A 564 -12.00 -8.39 7.25
CA ASN A 564 -12.93 -7.74 6.36
C ASN A 564 -13.79 -8.78 5.64
N CYS A 565 -15.07 -8.86 6.03
CA CYS A 565 -16.02 -9.80 5.45
C CYS A 565 -17.16 -9.10 4.70
N PHE A 566 -16.94 -7.86 4.22
CA PHE A 566 -17.90 -7.21 3.34
C PHE A 566 -18.07 -8.06 2.07
N TYR A 567 -19.32 -8.44 1.76
CA TYR A 567 -19.57 -9.26 0.59
C TYR A 567 -19.28 -8.43 -0.65
N ASN A 568 -18.35 -8.91 -1.45
CA ASN A 568 -17.94 -8.26 -2.65
C ASN A 568 -17.89 -9.25 -3.81
N ASP A 569 -18.56 -8.89 -4.89
CA ASP A 569 -18.52 -9.61 -6.15
C ASP A 569 -17.68 -8.77 -7.11
N ALA A 570 -16.41 -8.62 -6.76
CA ALA A 570 -15.39 -7.90 -7.51
C ALA A 570 -14.08 -8.67 -7.42
N TYR A 571 -13.14 -8.31 -8.29
CA TYR A 571 -11.87 -8.99 -8.42
C TYR A 571 -10.73 -8.14 -7.84
N PHE A 572 -9.62 -8.80 -7.54
CA PHE A 572 -8.39 -8.13 -7.11
C PHE A 572 -7.20 -8.51 -8.01
N LEU A 573 -6.13 -7.73 -7.90
CA LEU A 573 -4.79 -8.07 -8.37
C LEU A 573 -3.78 -7.72 -7.27
N LYS A 574 -3.01 -8.71 -6.81
CA LYS A 574 -1.95 -8.51 -5.81
C LYS A 574 -0.59 -8.48 -6.52
N VAL A 575 0.21 -7.44 -6.34
CA VAL A 575 1.47 -7.28 -7.08
C VAL A 575 2.64 -7.09 -6.10
N ILE A 576 3.67 -7.93 -6.25
CA ILE A 576 4.95 -7.86 -5.54
C ILE A 576 6.05 -7.61 -6.58
N SER A 577 7.01 -6.73 -6.28
CA SER A 577 8.23 -6.59 -7.07
C SER A 577 9.47 -6.91 -6.25
N THR A 578 10.37 -7.69 -6.83
CA THR A 578 11.56 -8.21 -6.17
C THR A 578 12.84 -7.74 -6.86
N ASN A 579 13.96 -7.76 -6.14
CA ASN A 579 15.27 -7.49 -6.71
C ASN A 579 15.83 -8.70 -7.52
N GLY A 580 15.03 -9.75 -7.71
CA GLY A 580 15.36 -10.93 -8.50
C GLY A 580 16.47 -11.83 -7.97
N VAL A 581 16.97 -11.62 -6.75
CA VAL A 581 17.92 -12.51 -6.11
C VAL A 581 17.18 -13.69 -5.50
N ALA A 582 17.65 -14.91 -5.78
CA ALA A 582 17.18 -16.12 -5.14
C ALA A 582 18.36 -16.82 -4.45
N PRO A 583 18.22 -17.24 -3.18
CA PRO A 583 19.24 -18.03 -2.50
C PRO A 583 19.59 -19.32 -3.24
N ASP A 584 20.86 -19.72 -3.18
CA ASP A 584 21.37 -20.94 -3.81
C ASP A 584 20.49 -22.17 -3.53
N GLY A 585 19.94 -22.76 -4.61
CA GLY A 585 19.11 -23.96 -4.55
C GLY A 585 17.62 -23.71 -4.30
N THR A 586 17.18 -22.45 -4.22
CA THR A 586 15.76 -22.07 -4.19
C THR A 586 15.32 -21.50 -5.55
N GLN A 587 14.05 -21.67 -5.91
CA GLN A 587 13.43 -21.07 -7.10
C GLN A 587 12.51 -19.89 -6.74
N TYR A 588 12.61 -19.40 -5.50
CA TYR A 588 11.62 -18.55 -4.88
C TYR A 588 12.25 -17.19 -4.59
N TYR A 589 11.81 -16.18 -5.33
CA TYR A 589 12.20 -14.77 -5.20
C TYR A 589 11.43 -14.07 -4.06
N TYR A 590 10.83 -14.84 -3.15
CA TYR A 590 9.92 -14.35 -2.12
C TYR A 590 10.75 -13.99 -0.89
N GLY A 591 10.57 -12.76 -0.40
CA GLY A 591 11.32 -12.24 0.75
C GLY A 591 12.08 -10.94 0.50
N VAL A 592 12.07 -10.41 -0.73
CA VAL A 592 12.76 -9.15 -1.02
C VAL A 592 11.86 -8.20 -1.79
N ASN A 593 11.56 -7.05 -1.20
CA ASN A 593 10.86 -5.98 -1.89
C ASN A 593 11.89 -5.06 -2.56
N ALA A 594 11.76 -4.85 -3.86
CA ALA A 594 12.46 -3.77 -4.53
C ALA A 594 11.72 -2.44 -4.23
N PRO A 595 12.36 -1.46 -3.58
CA PRO A 595 11.72 -0.16 -3.36
C PRO A 595 11.57 0.60 -4.68
N SER A 596 10.64 1.56 -4.73
CA SER A 596 10.53 2.53 -5.84
C SER A 596 10.15 1.93 -7.20
N MET A 597 9.44 0.80 -7.19
CA MET A 597 8.91 0.18 -8.40
C MET A 597 7.53 0.75 -8.74
N THR A 598 7.27 1.06 -10.00
CA THR A 598 5.99 1.60 -10.45
C THR A 598 5.22 0.54 -11.23
N VAL A 599 3.97 0.30 -10.81
CA VAL A 599 3.03 -0.59 -11.49
C VAL A 599 1.95 0.25 -12.15
N LYS A 600 1.65 -0.01 -13.43
CA LYS A 600 0.50 0.57 -14.14
C LYS A 600 -0.21 -0.49 -14.95
N PHE A 601 -1.54 -0.44 -15.02
CA PHE A 601 -2.29 -1.30 -15.92
C PHE A 601 -3.68 -0.73 -16.22
N VAL A 602 -4.30 -1.25 -17.28
CA VAL A 602 -5.67 -0.93 -17.64
C VAL A 602 -6.58 -2.11 -17.32
N SER A 603 -7.65 -1.86 -16.56
CA SER A 603 -8.77 -2.79 -16.43
C SER A 603 -9.97 -2.27 -17.23
N THR A 604 -10.85 -3.17 -17.68
CA THR A 604 -12.06 -2.81 -18.41
C THR A 604 -13.28 -3.12 -17.55
N LYS A 605 -14.07 -2.10 -17.24
CA LYS A 605 -15.33 -2.25 -16.50
C LYS A 605 -16.37 -3.01 -17.34
N LEU A 606 -17.41 -3.54 -16.71
CA LEU A 606 -18.50 -4.25 -17.41
C LEU A 606 -19.22 -3.41 -18.49
N ASN A 607 -19.22 -2.08 -18.35
CA ASN A 607 -19.78 -1.16 -19.34
C ASN A 607 -18.84 -0.88 -20.53
N GLY A 608 -17.63 -1.46 -20.53
CA GLY A 608 -16.61 -1.27 -21.57
C GLY A 608 -15.72 -0.04 -21.36
N GLU A 609 -15.87 0.70 -20.26
CA GLU A 609 -14.97 1.82 -19.94
C GLU A 609 -13.63 1.31 -19.39
N TYR A 610 -12.55 1.92 -19.86
CA TYR A 610 -11.23 1.70 -19.31
C TYR A 610 -11.10 2.37 -17.94
N GLN A 611 -10.48 1.64 -17.02
CA GLN A 611 -10.09 2.12 -15.70
C GLN A 611 -8.59 1.96 -15.59
N LEU A 612 -7.89 3.06 -15.36
CA LEU A 612 -6.48 3.05 -15.10
C LEU A 612 -6.23 2.77 -13.62
N ASN A 613 -5.10 2.12 -13.37
CA ASN A 613 -4.65 1.78 -12.03
C ASN A 613 -3.14 1.98 -11.99
N MET A 614 -2.67 2.66 -10.97
CA MET A 614 -1.25 2.91 -10.75
C MET A 614 -0.91 2.84 -9.27
N ASN A 615 0.28 2.30 -8.95
CA ASN A 615 0.88 2.50 -7.64
C ASN A 615 2.42 2.44 -7.69
N SER A 616 3.07 3.08 -6.72
CA SER A 616 4.51 2.96 -6.50
C SER A 616 4.76 2.17 -5.21
N LEU A 617 5.41 1.01 -5.36
CA LEU A 617 5.67 0.06 -4.28
C LEU A 617 6.76 0.56 -3.33
N LEU A 618 6.54 0.37 -2.03
CA LEU A 618 7.45 0.79 -0.93
C LEU A 618 7.96 2.24 -1.10
N SER A 619 7.07 3.15 -1.53
CA SER A 619 7.36 4.56 -1.80
C SER A 619 7.69 5.39 -0.56
N GLN A 620 7.28 4.95 0.65
CA GLN A 620 7.52 5.68 1.90
C GLN A 620 7.99 4.74 3.00
N THR A 621 8.99 5.13 3.79
CA THR A 621 9.59 4.27 4.84
C THR A 621 9.80 4.95 6.19
N SER A 622 9.61 6.27 6.27
CA SER A 622 9.80 7.02 7.52
C SER A 622 8.51 7.14 8.32
N TYR A 623 8.65 7.24 9.65
CA TYR A 623 7.59 7.45 10.62
C TYR A 623 6.48 6.40 10.53
N LEU A 624 6.86 5.12 10.63
CA LEU A 624 5.93 4.00 10.66
C LEU A 624 5.02 3.98 9.42
N SER A 625 5.56 4.11 8.21
CA SER A 625 4.73 4.10 6.99
C SER A 625 4.01 2.77 6.76
N LEU A 626 4.50 1.65 7.31
CA LEU A 626 3.86 0.32 7.30
C LEU A 626 3.26 -0.06 5.93
N GLN A 627 3.93 0.32 4.84
CA GLN A 627 3.56 -0.15 3.52
C GLN A 627 3.84 -1.66 3.43
N THR A 628 2.90 -2.38 2.82
CA THR A 628 3.02 -3.82 2.61
C THR A 628 4.10 -4.14 1.56
N PRO A 629 4.67 -5.36 1.59
CA PRO A 629 5.59 -5.85 0.55
C PRO A 629 4.97 -5.94 -0.85
N TYR A 630 3.65 -5.85 -0.93
CA TYR A 630 2.85 -5.84 -2.15
C TYR A 630 1.95 -4.61 -2.20
N HIS A 631 1.34 -4.38 -3.36
CA HIS A 631 0.11 -3.61 -3.44
C HIS A 631 -1.06 -4.51 -3.88
N LEU A 632 -2.23 -4.30 -3.28
CA LEU A 632 -3.45 -5.01 -3.63
C LEU A 632 -4.40 -4.02 -4.31
N PHE A 633 -4.57 -4.20 -5.61
CA PHE A 633 -5.52 -3.44 -6.40
C PHE A 633 -6.88 -4.14 -6.34
N GLY A 634 -7.93 -3.45 -5.90
CA GLY A 634 -9.26 -3.82 -6.35
C GLY A 634 -9.41 -3.41 -7.81
N ILE A 635 -10.10 -4.22 -8.60
CA ILE A 635 -10.33 -3.94 -10.03
C ILE A 635 -11.82 -3.97 -10.38
N GLY A 636 -12.69 -4.01 -9.36
CA GLY A 636 -14.12 -4.08 -9.55
C GLY A 636 -14.55 -5.33 -10.31
N ARG A 637 -15.74 -5.24 -10.93
CA ARG A 637 -16.20 -6.26 -11.88
C ARG A 637 -15.63 -5.95 -13.26
N THR A 638 -14.85 -6.90 -13.79
CA THR A 638 -14.35 -6.88 -15.16
C THR A 638 -14.93 -8.04 -15.98
N ASN A 639 -15.04 -7.85 -17.29
CA ASN A 639 -15.52 -8.85 -18.23
C ASN A 639 -14.40 -9.71 -18.84
N GLY A 640 -13.14 -9.46 -18.48
CA GLY A 640 -11.99 -10.05 -19.14
C GLY A 640 -10.72 -10.09 -18.30
N TYR A 641 -9.62 -10.40 -18.99
CA TYR A 641 -8.27 -10.31 -18.44
C TYR A 641 -7.77 -8.87 -18.53
N ILE A 642 -6.72 -8.55 -17.76
CA ILE A 642 -5.98 -7.30 -17.89
C ILE A 642 -5.09 -7.43 -19.13
N GLU A 643 -5.38 -6.62 -20.15
CA GLU A 643 -4.74 -6.71 -21.46
C GLU A 643 -3.29 -6.24 -21.43
N GLU A 644 -3.03 -5.13 -20.72
CA GLU A 644 -1.75 -4.44 -20.70
C GLU A 644 -1.37 -4.12 -19.25
N PHE A 645 -0.24 -4.68 -18.82
CA PHE A 645 0.34 -4.51 -17.48
C PHE A 645 1.78 -4.06 -17.63
N PHE A 646 2.15 -3.01 -16.90
CA PHE A 646 3.46 -2.38 -16.94
C PHE A 646 4.08 -2.41 -15.55
N ILE A 647 5.34 -2.84 -15.49
CA ILE A 647 6.21 -2.68 -14.33
C ILE A 647 7.42 -1.87 -14.76
N GLY A 648 7.70 -0.77 -14.08
CA GLY A 648 8.79 0.13 -14.42
C GLY A 648 9.59 0.57 -13.20
N ARG A 649 10.79 1.10 -13.47
CA ARG A 649 11.65 1.72 -12.48
C ARG A 649 12.60 2.73 -13.12
N VAL A 650 13.43 3.37 -12.31
CA VAL A 650 14.48 4.26 -12.80
C VAL A 650 15.48 3.48 -13.65
N MET A 651 15.96 4.09 -14.72
CA MET A 651 17.05 3.56 -15.55
C MET A 651 18.11 4.63 -15.78
N THR A 652 19.36 4.29 -15.50
CA THR A 652 20.53 5.16 -15.70
C THR A 652 21.25 4.88 -17.02
N ASN A 653 21.28 3.64 -17.49
CA ASN A 653 22.03 3.25 -18.69
C ASN A 653 21.32 3.71 -19.99
N SER A 654 22.11 4.09 -21.00
CA SER A 654 21.66 4.53 -22.32
C SER A 654 21.44 3.42 -23.35
N SER A 655 21.82 2.17 -23.04
CA SER A 655 21.72 1.05 -23.98
C SER A 655 20.32 0.41 -24.04
N THR A 656 19.52 0.53 -22.99
CA THR A 656 18.13 0.06 -22.98
C THR A 656 17.20 1.09 -23.58
N THR A 657 16.22 0.62 -24.34
CA THR A 657 15.25 1.50 -25.02
C THR A 657 14.10 1.93 -24.13
N THR A 658 13.78 1.15 -23.09
CA THR A 658 12.67 1.40 -22.17
C THR A 658 13.12 1.24 -20.71
N ASN A 659 12.34 1.80 -19.80
CA ASN A 659 12.49 1.71 -18.35
C ASN A 659 11.37 0.90 -17.69
N TYR A 660 10.61 0.17 -18.52
CA TYR A 660 9.52 -0.69 -18.11
C TYR A 660 9.52 -1.98 -18.93
N TYR A 661 8.87 -2.99 -18.37
CA TYR A 661 8.47 -4.23 -19.02
C TYR A 661 6.95 -4.29 -19.13
N GLU A 662 6.48 -4.76 -20.29
CA GLU A 662 5.06 -4.93 -20.59
C GLU A 662 4.70 -6.42 -20.61
N ALA A 663 3.72 -6.79 -19.79
CA ALA A 663 3.09 -8.09 -19.79
C ALA A 663 1.63 -7.96 -20.26
N SER A 664 1.10 -9.04 -20.84
CA SER A 664 -0.29 -9.09 -21.31
C SER A 664 -1.01 -10.34 -20.82
N ALA A 665 -2.34 -10.31 -20.91
CA ALA A 665 -3.21 -11.42 -20.54
C ALA A 665 -3.13 -11.84 -19.06
N ILE A 666 -3.08 -10.85 -18.16
CA ILE A 666 -3.06 -11.08 -16.72
C ILE A 666 -4.47 -11.44 -16.22
N MET A 667 -4.58 -12.54 -15.48
CA MET A 667 -5.86 -13.00 -14.95
C MET A 667 -6.22 -12.26 -13.64
N PRO A 668 -7.47 -11.78 -13.48
CA PRO A 668 -8.00 -11.33 -12.19
C PRO A 668 -7.90 -12.41 -11.10
N ASN A 669 -7.99 -12.00 -9.83
CA ASN A 669 -7.85 -12.86 -8.64
C ASN A 669 -6.54 -13.64 -8.63
N SER A 670 -5.46 -12.96 -8.96
CA SER A 670 -4.13 -13.52 -8.99
C SER A 670 -3.14 -12.66 -8.23
N GLN A 671 -2.05 -13.30 -7.84
CA GLN A 671 -0.86 -12.66 -7.32
C GLN A 671 0.20 -12.65 -8.41
N LEU A 672 0.81 -11.49 -8.62
CA LEU A 672 1.92 -11.28 -9.52
C LEU A 672 3.20 -11.08 -8.74
N VAL A 673 4.25 -11.76 -9.18
CA VAL A 673 5.62 -11.51 -8.72
C VAL A 673 6.41 -11.04 -9.92
N THR A 674 6.85 -9.78 -9.88
CA THR A 674 7.68 -9.19 -10.92
C THR A 674 9.16 -9.32 -10.55
N ILE A 675 9.94 -9.83 -11.49
CA ILE A 675 11.38 -10.06 -11.36
C ILE A 675 12.07 -9.15 -12.37
N THR A 676 12.72 -8.10 -11.88
CA THR A 676 13.28 -7.03 -12.72
C THR A 676 14.81 -7.12 -12.91
N THR A 677 15.33 -8.36 -12.92
CA THR A 677 16.78 -8.66 -12.92
C THR A 677 17.17 -9.48 -14.15
N PRO A 678 18.32 -9.20 -14.79
CA PRO A 678 19.27 -8.14 -14.51
C PRO A 678 18.70 -6.73 -14.73
N PRO A 679 19.21 -5.74 -13.98
CA PRO A 679 18.71 -4.38 -14.07
C PRO A 679 18.93 -3.75 -15.46
N GLU A 680 20.01 -4.10 -16.15
CA GLU A 680 20.37 -3.47 -17.43
C GLU A 680 19.64 -4.01 -18.66
N ASP A 681 18.70 -4.96 -18.51
CA ASP A 681 18.00 -5.58 -19.63
C ASP A 681 16.52 -5.79 -19.32
N THR A 682 15.67 -4.86 -19.75
CA THR A 682 14.21 -4.91 -19.52
C THR A 682 13.54 -6.08 -20.24
N ASP A 683 14.09 -6.58 -21.35
CA ASP A 683 13.51 -7.70 -22.10
C ASP A 683 13.66 -9.03 -21.36
N SER A 684 14.60 -9.10 -20.41
CA SER A 684 14.84 -10.27 -19.56
C SER A 684 13.88 -10.37 -18.37
N TRP A 685 13.15 -9.29 -18.07
CA TRP A 685 12.26 -9.23 -16.92
C TRP A 685 11.09 -10.19 -17.07
N GLN A 686 10.57 -10.64 -15.93
CA GLN A 686 9.52 -11.65 -15.89
C GLN A 686 8.40 -11.24 -14.95
N VAL A 687 7.17 -11.56 -15.35
CA VAL A 687 6.00 -11.49 -14.48
C VAL A 687 5.47 -12.90 -14.28
N GLN A 688 5.57 -13.40 -13.05
CA GLN A 688 5.07 -14.70 -12.67
C GLN A 688 3.66 -14.59 -12.09
N LEU A 689 2.73 -15.34 -12.67
CA LEU A 689 1.32 -15.35 -12.29
C LEU A 689 1.04 -16.52 -11.33
N PHE A 690 0.48 -16.20 -10.18
CA PHE A 690 0.09 -17.15 -9.14
C PHE A 690 -1.42 -17.10 -8.92
N VAL A 691 -2.07 -18.23 -9.15
CA VAL A 691 -3.51 -18.38 -8.96
C VAL A 691 -3.76 -19.32 -7.78
N ASN A 692 -4.48 -18.82 -6.78
CA ASN A 692 -4.96 -19.65 -5.67
C ASN A 692 -6.16 -20.48 -6.13
N PRO A 693 -6.04 -21.82 -6.22
CA PRO A 693 -7.17 -22.64 -6.60
C PRO A 693 -8.24 -22.54 -5.52
N SER A 694 -9.47 -22.20 -5.90
CA SER A 694 -10.58 -22.18 -4.95
C SER A 694 -10.75 -23.55 -4.29
N ALA A 695 -11.31 -23.59 -3.08
CA ALA A 695 -11.62 -24.86 -2.40
C ALA A 695 -12.53 -25.78 -3.27
N ALA A 696 -13.27 -25.18 -4.21
CA ALA A 696 -14.10 -25.88 -5.19
C ALA A 696 -13.32 -26.37 -6.42
N ALA A 697 -12.13 -25.86 -6.73
CA ALA A 697 -11.40 -26.15 -7.97
C ALA A 697 -11.17 -27.66 -8.16
N LEU A 698 -10.77 -28.37 -7.10
CA LEU A 698 -10.61 -29.83 -7.16
C LEU A 698 -11.94 -30.54 -7.42
N TRP A 699 -13.04 -30.06 -6.83
CA TRP A 699 -14.38 -30.59 -7.09
C TRP A 699 -14.87 -30.31 -8.51
N VAL A 700 -14.55 -29.15 -9.07
CA VAL A 700 -14.85 -28.78 -10.46
C VAL A 700 -14.08 -29.69 -11.42
N ILE A 701 -12.77 -29.89 -11.19
CA ILE A 701 -11.95 -30.82 -11.99
C ILE A 701 -12.53 -32.23 -11.92
N ILE A 702 -12.90 -32.71 -10.73
CA ILE A 702 -13.55 -34.02 -10.58
C ILE A 702 -14.87 -34.07 -11.35
N ALA A 703 -15.72 -33.06 -11.22
CA ALA A 703 -17.01 -32.99 -11.91
C ALA A 703 -16.84 -32.96 -13.44
N GLU A 704 -15.83 -32.25 -13.94
CA GLU A 704 -15.49 -32.18 -15.36
C GLU A 704 -14.97 -33.53 -15.88
N VAL A 705 -14.03 -34.17 -15.16
CA VAL A 705 -13.52 -35.51 -15.51
C VAL A 705 -14.66 -36.54 -15.52
N VAL A 706 -15.55 -36.50 -14.52
CA VAL A 706 -16.72 -37.38 -14.47
C VAL A 706 -17.64 -37.12 -15.66
N SER A 707 -17.88 -35.86 -16.01
CA SER A 707 -18.71 -35.47 -17.15
C SER A 707 -18.11 -35.94 -18.49
N LEU A 708 -16.79 -35.80 -18.66
CA LEU A 708 -16.06 -36.29 -19.83
C LEU A 708 -16.14 -37.82 -19.96
N ILE A 709 -16.02 -38.56 -18.85
CA ILE A 709 -16.16 -40.02 -18.85
C ILE A 709 -17.60 -40.43 -19.23
N LEU A 710 -18.60 -39.75 -18.68
CA LEU A 710 -20.02 -40.00 -18.99
C LEU A 710 -20.35 -39.73 -20.47
N LEU A 711 -19.70 -38.75 -21.10
CA LEU A 711 -19.82 -38.49 -22.53
C LEU A 711 -19.01 -39.49 -23.39
N PHE A 712 -17.82 -39.89 -22.92
CA PHE A 712 -16.94 -40.80 -23.66
C PHE A 712 -17.54 -42.20 -23.81
N ILE A 713 -18.21 -42.74 -22.78
CA ILE A 713 -18.75 -44.11 -22.81
C ILE A 713 -19.76 -44.32 -23.96
N PRO A 714 -20.83 -43.50 -24.12
CA PRO A 714 -21.74 -43.62 -25.25
C PRO A 714 -21.06 -43.44 -26.61
N ILE A 715 -20.14 -42.47 -26.73
CA ILE A 715 -19.40 -42.20 -27.96
C ILE A 715 -18.57 -43.43 -28.35
N ALA A 716 -17.85 -44.02 -27.40
CA ALA A 716 -17.06 -45.23 -27.63
C ALA A 716 -17.95 -46.43 -28.02
N ILE A 717 -19.11 -46.60 -27.39
CA ILE A 717 -20.07 -47.66 -27.75
C ILE A 717 -20.58 -47.48 -29.17
N LEU A 718 -20.98 -46.25 -29.54
CA LEU A 718 -21.45 -45.92 -30.89
C LEU A 718 -20.34 -46.15 -31.92
N PHE A 719 -19.12 -45.69 -31.64
CA PHE A 719 -17.97 -45.87 -32.51
C PHE A 719 -17.63 -47.35 -32.74
N VAL A 720 -17.64 -48.19 -31.70
CA VAL A 720 -17.41 -49.64 -31.84
C VAL A 720 -18.53 -50.28 -32.66
N ARG A 721 -19.77 -49.82 -32.51
CA ARG A 721 -20.92 -50.35 -33.24
C ARG A 721 -20.86 -49.98 -34.72
N GLU A 722 -20.49 -48.74 -35.04
CA GLU A 722 -20.27 -48.24 -36.39
C GLU A 722 -19.09 -48.97 -37.05
N TYR A 723 -17.95 -49.09 -36.37
CA TYR A 723 -16.78 -49.82 -36.86
C TYR A 723 -17.10 -51.29 -37.21
N ARG A 724 -17.96 -51.95 -36.41
CA ARG A 724 -18.43 -53.31 -36.69
C ARG A 724 -19.36 -53.37 -37.90
N HIS A 725 -20.16 -52.32 -38.14
CA HIS A 725 -21.05 -52.25 -39.30
C HIS A 725 -20.24 -52.05 -40.59
N ASP A 726 -19.32 -51.09 -40.60
CA ASP A 726 -18.43 -50.81 -41.74
C ASP A 726 -17.57 -52.02 -42.12
N LYS A 727 -17.10 -52.78 -41.13
CA LYS A 727 -16.34 -54.00 -41.40
C LYS A 727 -17.20 -55.04 -42.13
N LYS A 728 -18.48 -55.19 -41.75
CA LYS A 728 -19.41 -56.08 -42.45
C LYS A 728 -19.69 -55.61 -43.87
N GLU A 729 -19.96 -54.32 -44.09
CA GLU A 729 -20.19 -53.77 -45.42
C GLU A 729 -18.96 -53.95 -46.34
N LYS A 730 -17.74 -53.77 -45.82
CA LYS A 730 -16.49 -54.03 -46.57
C LYS A 730 -16.31 -55.50 -46.92
N GLU A 731 -16.65 -56.41 -46.01
CA GLU A 731 -16.63 -57.85 -46.30
C GLU A 731 -17.68 -58.24 -47.34
N GLU A 732 -18.87 -57.63 -47.30
CA GLU A 732 -19.95 -57.85 -48.28
C GLU A 732 -19.58 -57.30 -49.66
N THR A 733 -19.11 -56.06 -49.76
CA THR A 733 -18.61 -55.48 -51.03
C THR A 733 -17.41 -56.24 -51.58
N SER A 734 -16.49 -56.71 -50.72
CA SER A 734 -15.38 -57.56 -51.17
C SER A 734 -15.85 -58.91 -51.71
N ARG A 735 -16.93 -59.50 -51.15
CA ARG A 735 -17.55 -60.73 -51.68
C ARG A 735 -18.27 -60.48 -53.00
N GLU A 736 -18.99 -59.37 -53.12
CA GLU A 736 -19.62 -58.96 -54.40
C GLU A 736 -18.58 -58.77 -55.49
N ILE A 737 -17.52 -58.01 -55.25
CA ILE A 737 -16.43 -57.82 -56.22
C ILE A 737 -15.80 -59.18 -56.59
N SER A 738 -15.55 -60.05 -55.61
CA SER A 738 -14.99 -61.38 -55.89
C SER A 738 -15.92 -62.28 -56.69
N SER A 739 -17.24 -62.11 -56.57
CA SER A 739 -18.25 -62.84 -57.36
C SER A 739 -18.43 -62.31 -58.79
N VAL A 740 -17.93 -61.10 -59.08
CA VAL A 740 -17.95 -60.48 -60.42
C VAL A 740 -16.71 -60.85 -61.24
N PHE A 741 -15.63 -61.30 -60.60
CA PHE A 741 -14.38 -61.74 -61.24
C PHE A 741 -14.23 -63.27 -61.41
N ILE A 742 -15.26 -64.04 -61.04
CA ILE A 742 -15.43 -65.47 -61.38
C ILE A 742 -16.50 -65.56 -62.45
#